data_AF-A0A8I2G231-F1
#
_entry.id   AF-A0A8I2G231-F1
#
_cell.length_a   1.000
_cell.length_b   1.000
_cell.length_c   1.000
_cell.angle_alpha   90.00
_cell.angle_beta   90.00
_cell.angle_gamma   90.00
#
_symmetry.space_group_name_H-M   'P 1'
#
loop_
_entity.id
_entity.type
_entity.pdbx_description
1 polymer ?
#
loop_
_entity_poly.entity_id
_entity_poly.type
_entity_poly.pdbx_seq_one_letter_code
_entity_poly.pdbx_strand_id
1 'polypeptide(L)'
;MKKKLIICFLVLVLSPFICAETIEKILLEGNQKVSRDTVLFYMKSKENGLYSEALLREDFKNLWKTGFFENIAIESDNGTRAKIVTIKVKENLLISSVTYKTGKKIKENDIVDRLKEHNIILTAFSYYSPSKMKKVEKIIKEMLQDKGFNQGKVKITAKEEPGKQQVALTIRVIRGPKTRIGTIVFPGLDTQKVSPGFLRRGMKHNKPHGILSLLGGKDVYNKEKIAEDLEEIKLRLQQKGYLEAKVGRPTVSMVRKHTVMGKVQKMMRIEIPVDTGPQYRLGNLRIEGNNVIKSEFLKRLVALNKGDIYNIKKRNKIRENIRDIYGSLGYIFCQVVPTENLDPVKKVADLTLKIHEGDVAYVGNLDFTGNTFTKDYVLRREWLLKEGSRLNMNALKACITRMRQLGLVDIAKIPEFKQDPDDPQKMDIAVEVKELNRQSINFNMGYSGYEGLFVGLGYSTRNFLGRGETLALTLQTGTRSKQYRLAFTEPYLFNLPASLGFSVHKTDVEYPGIFTRKGEGFSLSTSARIGRFYGASLSYSFENVRVSDVDEEFIASNPYYALYYRDGTISAISPTIYYSTVDSPLFPSSGSRYLFNYKYSGGFLGGNVNLHKTRFQFLKFIPLWKHRRHVFAIQLVHQALISFGGQEAPIYEKFLLGGENSIRGFDIYRISPRNANGDVIGGNKAFHLNLEYAIPLDRQRHLSAVLFYDVGNAYDYGEPISLNNVYSSMGLEFKIFVPMLNLPFRLIFAYNPRKLENENDHFSFRFAVGPSFQ
;
A
#
# COMPACT_ATOMS: atom_id res chain seq x y z
N MET A 1 -25.70 66.89 -39.56
CA MET A 1 -26.46 65.62 -39.64
C MET A 1 -25.95 64.50 -38.71
N LYS A 2 -24.65 64.38 -38.42
CA LYS A 2 -24.11 63.27 -37.58
C LYS A 2 -24.53 63.25 -36.09
N LYS A 3 -24.77 64.40 -35.44
CA LYS A 3 -25.20 64.44 -34.01
C LYS A 3 -26.67 64.03 -33.77
N LYS A 4 -27.57 64.28 -34.72
CA LYS A 4 -28.99 63.87 -34.60
C LYS A 4 -29.19 62.37 -34.87
N LEU A 5 -28.35 61.77 -35.72
CA LEU A 5 -28.38 60.33 -35.98
C LEU A 5 -27.90 59.50 -34.77
N ILE A 6 -26.92 60.01 -34.01
CA ILE A 6 -26.41 59.36 -32.80
C ILE A 6 -27.45 59.40 -31.67
N ILE A 7 -28.23 60.48 -31.54
CA ILE A 7 -29.29 60.59 -30.52
C ILE A 7 -30.49 59.70 -30.87
N CYS A 8 -30.89 59.60 -32.14
CA CYS A 8 -31.93 58.64 -32.56
C CYS A 8 -31.46 57.18 -32.42
N PHE A 9 -30.18 56.88 -32.65
CA PHE A 9 -29.63 55.53 -32.43
C PHE A 9 -29.50 55.22 -30.93
N LEU A 10 -29.17 56.20 -30.08
CA LEU A 10 -29.15 56.01 -28.63
C LEU A 10 -30.56 55.80 -28.06
N VAL A 11 -31.57 56.52 -28.57
CA VAL A 11 -32.97 56.41 -28.10
C VAL A 11 -33.66 55.13 -28.61
N LEU A 12 -33.33 54.62 -29.81
CA LEU A 12 -33.81 53.31 -30.29
C LEU A 12 -33.09 52.11 -29.66
N VAL A 13 -31.87 52.27 -29.15
CA VAL A 13 -31.14 51.21 -28.44
C VAL A 13 -31.49 51.17 -26.94
N LEU A 14 -32.04 52.25 -26.38
CA LEU A 14 -32.52 52.33 -24.99
C LEU A 14 -34.02 52.00 -24.81
N SER A 15 -34.82 51.97 -25.89
CA SER A 15 -36.26 51.68 -25.81
C SER A 15 -36.66 50.24 -25.44
N PRO A 16 -35.81 49.18 -25.51
CA PRO A 16 -36.18 47.87 -24.96
C PRO A 16 -36.00 47.73 -23.43
N PHE A 17 -35.45 48.73 -22.73
CA PHE A 17 -35.17 48.61 -21.29
C PHE A 17 -36.32 49.05 -20.35
N ILE A 18 -37.49 49.46 -20.88
CA ILE A 18 -38.62 49.97 -20.08
C ILE A 18 -39.78 48.95 -20.01
N CYS A 19 -39.48 47.66 -19.81
CA CYS A 19 -40.50 46.72 -19.31
C CYS A 19 -39.88 45.50 -18.62
N ALA A 20 -38.82 45.70 -17.84
CA ALA A 20 -38.39 44.67 -16.92
C ALA A 20 -39.34 44.68 -15.71
N GLU A 21 -40.34 43.80 -15.72
CA GLU A 21 -41.17 43.55 -14.54
C GLU A 21 -40.25 43.14 -13.38
N THR A 22 -40.48 43.68 -12.19
CA THR A 22 -39.75 43.32 -10.97
C THR A 22 -40.65 42.52 -10.03
N ILE A 23 -40.03 41.81 -9.09
CA ILE A 23 -40.75 41.07 -8.06
C ILE A 23 -40.92 41.99 -6.85
N GLU A 24 -42.16 42.37 -6.54
CA GLU A 24 -42.47 43.22 -5.39
C GLU A 24 -42.28 42.44 -4.08
N LYS A 25 -42.79 41.21 -4.04
CA LYS A 25 -42.82 40.37 -2.85
C LYS A 25 -42.92 38.89 -3.20
N ILE A 26 -42.30 38.04 -2.38
CA ILE A 26 -42.41 36.59 -2.49
C ILE A 26 -43.18 36.07 -1.26
N LEU A 27 -44.40 35.58 -1.49
CA LEU A 27 -45.23 34.97 -0.46
C LEU A 27 -45.00 33.46 -0.43
N LEU A 28 -44.93 32.87 0.76
CA LEU A 28 -44.81 31.42 0.96
C LEU A 28 -46.01 30.94 1.76
N GLU A 29 -46.72 29.95 1.22
CA GLU A 29 -47.93 29.38 1.81
C GLU A 29 -47.80 27.87 1.96
N GLY A 30 -48.26 27.31 3.08
CA GLY A 30 -48.31 25.87 3.32
C GLY A 30 -47.02 25.24 3.89
N ASN A 31 -46.00 26.05 4.18
CA ASN A 31 -44.84 25.61 4.94
C ASN A 31 -45.18 25.49 6.44
N GLN A 32 -44.62 24.47 7.09
CA GLN A 32 -44.81 24.16 8.51
C GLN A 32 -43.47 24.03 9.24
N LYS A 33 -42.56 23.19 8.74
CA LYS A 33 -41.23 22.97 9.35
C LYS A 33 -40.11 23.63 8.55
N VAL A 34 -40.28 23.77 7.25
CA VAL A 34 -39.32 24.47 6.39
C VAL A 34 -39.55 25.97 6.57
N SER A 35 -38.52 26.68 7.04
CA SER A 35 -38.62 28.12 7.21
C SER A 35 -38.64 28.84 5.85
N ARG A 36 -39.26 30.03 5.82
CA ARG A 36 -39.28 30.89 4.63
C ARG A 36 -37.89 31.19 4.11
N ASP A 37 -36.95 31.49 5.01
CA ASP A 37 -35.56 31.79 4.65
C ASP A 37 -34.87 30.59 3.98
N THR A 38 -35.19 29.36 4.41
CA THR A 38 -34.67 28.15 3.77
C THR A 38 -35.17 28.05 2.33
N VAL A 39 -36.45 28.33 2.08
CA VAL A 39 -37.01 28.32 0.71
C VAL A 39 -36.33 29.38 -0.14
N LEU A 40 -36.22 30.61 0.36
CA LEU A 40 -35.57 31.71 -0.35
C LEU A 40 -34.08 31.45 -0.63
N PHE A 41 -33.38 30.75 0.26
CA PHE A 41 -31.97 30.38 0.06
C PHE A 41 -31.77 29.47 -1.17
N TYR A 42 -32.70 28.56 -1.44
CA TYR A 42 -32.63 27.67 -2.61
C TYR A 42 -33.16 28.30 -3.90
N MET A 43 -33.74 29.50 -3.80
CA MET A 43 -34.22 30.26 -4.95
C MET A 43 -33.15 31.24 -5.44
N LYS A 44 -33.18 31.51 -6.74
CA LYS A 44 -32.42 32.58 -7.39
C LYS A 44 -33.23 33.86 -7.47
N SER A 45 -34.56 33.77 -7.59
CA SER A 45 -35.43 34.93 -7.58
C SER A 45 -35.42 35.59 -6.21
N LYS A 46 -35.33 36.93 -6.19
CA LYS A 46 -35.29 37.74 -4.98
C LYS A 46 -36.36 38.82 -5.03
N GLU A 47 -36.84 39.21 -3.86
CA GLU A 47 -37.64 40.43 -3.73
C GLU A 47 -36.85 41.64 -4.23
N ASN A 48 -37.52 42.53 -4.96
CA ASN A 48 -36.97 43.64 -5.72
C ASN A 48 -36.02 43.25 -6.88
N GLY A 49 -35.93 41.97 -7.21
CA GLY A 49 -35.19 41.45 -8.36
C GLY A 49 -36.01 41.48 -9.66
N LEU A 50 -35.38 41.12 -10.78
CA LEU A 50 -36.03 40.97 -12.08
C LEU A 50 -37.01 39.78 -12.07
N TYR A 51 -38.24 40.01 -12.53
CA TYR A 51 -39.21 38.95 -12.77
C TYR A 51 -38.90 38.25 -14.09
N SER A 52 -38.80 36.92 -14.04
CA SER A 52 -38.64 36.09 -15.22
C SER A 52 -39.25 34.72 -14.98
N GLU A 53 -40.16 34.30 -15.86
CA GLU A 53 -40.73 32.95 -15.81
C GLU A 53 -39.67 31.85 -15.95
N ALA A 54 -38.58 32.14 -16.69
CA ALA A 54 -37.46 31.21 -16.82
C ALA A 54 -36.72 31.00 -15.49
N LEU A 55 -36.53 32.08 -14.70
CA LEU A 55 -35.97 32.03 -13.35
C LEU A 55 -36.89 31.29 -12.39
N LEU A 56 -38.20 31.58 -12.40
CA LEU A 56 -39.17 30.87 -11.56
C LEU A 56 -39.25 29.37 -11.88
N ARG A 57 -39.10 29.00 -13.15
CA ARG A 57 -39.01 27.58 -13.55
C ARG A 57 -37.71 26.93 -13.06
N GLU A 58 -36.61 27.67 -13.00
CA GLU A 58 -35.37 27.18 -12.40
C GLU A 58 -35.50 27.03 -10.88
N ASP A 59 -36.16 27.98 -10.22
CA ASP A 59 -36.44 27.95 -8.78
C ASP A 59 -37.35 26.78 -8.42
N PHE A 60 -38.40 26.53 -9.20
CA PHE A 60 -39.20 25.31 -9.07
C PHE A 60 -38.32 24.06 -9.12
N LYS A 61 -37.40 23.96 -10.10
CA LYS A 61 -36.49 22.81 -10.22
C LYS A 61 -35.54 22.70 -9.03
N ASN A 62 -35.05 23.82 -8.50
CA ASN A 62 -34.15 23.84 -7.35
C ASN A 62 -34.88 23.41 -6.08
N LEU A 63 -36.05 23.98 -5.82
CA LEU A 63 -36.90 23.61 -4.69
C LEU A 63 -37.35 22.15 -4.78
N TRP A 64 -37.74 21.68 -5.96
CA TRP A 64 -38.12 20.28 -6.16
C TRP A 64 -36.95 19.31 -5.90
N LYS A 65 -35.72 19.70 -6.26
CA LYS A 65 -34.51 18.89 -5.99
C LYS A 65 -34.19 18.78 -4.51
N THR A 66 -34.60 19.73 -3.66
CA THR A 66 -34.37 19.64 -2.20
C THR A 66 -35.09 18.44 -1.58
N GLY A 67 -36.22 18.03 -2.17
CA GLY A 67 -37.07 16.98 -1.64
C GLY A 67 -37.85 17.38 -0.37
N PHE A 68 -37.88 18.65 -0.02
CA PHE A 68 -38.63 19.14 1.14
C PHE A 68 -40.15 19.13 0.93
N PHE A 69 -40.60 19.20 -0.32
CA PHE A 69 -42.00 19.40 -0.65
C PHE A 69 -42.55 18.25 -1.50
N GLU A 70 -43.75 17.80 -1.17
CA GLU A 70 -44.57 16.84 -1.91
C GLU A 70 -45.17 17.52 -3.15
N ASN A 71 -45.61 18.77 -2.99
CA ASN A 71 -46.19 19.58 -4.05
C ASN A 71 -45.67 21.02 -3.95
N ILE A 72 -45.44 21.65 -5.10
CA ILE A 72 -45.01 23.04 -5.23
C ILE A 72 -45.82 23.65 -6.38
N ALA A 73 -46.49 24.76 -6.12
CA ALA A 73 -47.06 25.62 -7.14
C ALA A 73 -46.46 27.02 -6.98
N ILE A 74 -45.97 27.58 -8.08
CA ILE A 74 -45.47 28.96 -8.12
C ILE A 74 -46.45 29.72 -9.00
N GLU A 75 -47.17 30.64 -8.39
CA GLU A 75 -48.15 31.51 -9.03
C GLU A 75 -47.60 32.94 -9.03
N SER A 76 -47.98 33.72 -10.04
CA SER A 76 -47.56 35.11 -10.19
C SER A 76 -48.78 35.98 -10.48
N ASP A 77 -49.04 36.94 -9.61
CA ASP A 77 -50.13 37.89 -9.75
C ASP A 77 -49.61 39.32 -9.96
N ASN A 78 -50.45 40.18 -10.52
CA ASN A 78 -50.14 41.61 -10.63
C ASN A 78 -50.35 42.29 -9.28
N GLY A 79 -49.29 42.83 -8.68
CA GLY A 79 -49.34 43.68 -7.51
C GLY A 79 -49.62 45.15 -7.85
N THR A 80 -49.51 46.03 -6.85
CA THR A 80 -49.77 47.47 -7.03
C THR A 80 -48.64 48.21 -7.74
N ARG A 81 -47.40 47.69 -7.67
CA ARG A 81 -46.22 48.28 -8.33
C ARG A 81 -45.43 47.27 -9.18
N ALA A 82 -45.44 45.99 -8.83
CA ALA A 82 -44.73 44.94 -9.57
C ALA A 82 -45.41 43.56 -9.42
N LYS A 83 -44.81 42.47 -9.90
CA LYS A 83 -45.36 41.11 -9.75
C LYS A 83 -45.22 40.61 -8.32
N ILE A 84 -46.27 39.96 -7.78
CA ILE A 84 -46.20 39.21 -6.53
C ILE A 84 -46.10 37.73 -6.87
N VAL A 85 -45.08 37.06 -6.33
CA VAL A 85 -44.86 35.63 -6.56
C VAL A 85 -45.30 34.86 -5.32
N THR A 86 -46.32 34.01 -5.46
CA THR A 86 -46.83 33.17 -4.38
C THR A 86 -46.39 31.73 -4.58
N ILE A 87 -45.65 31.20 -3.60
CA ILE A 87 -45.16 29.82 -3.59
C ILE A 87 -46.04 29.03 -2.63
N LYS A 88 -46.91 28.21 -3.19
CA LYS A 88 -47.74 27.27 -2.42
C LYS A 88 -47.00 25.95 -2.33
N VAL A 89 -46.69 25.51 -1.11
CA VAL A 89 -45.98 24.26 -0.86
C VAL A 89 -46.79 23.32 0.02
N LYS A 90 -46.63 22.02 -0.20
CA LYS A 90 -47.03 20.98 0.74
C LYS A 90 -45.78 20.22 1.14
N GLU A 91 -45.40 20.25 2.42
CA GLU A 91 -44.18 19.58 2.88
C GLU A 91 -44.26 18.05 2.78
N ASN A 92 -43.14 17.43 2.41
CA ASN A 92 -42.99 15.98 2.46
C ASN A 92 -42.97 15.48 3.92
N LEU A 93 -43.47 14.28 4.12
CA LEU A 93 -43.43 13.61 5.43
C LEU A 93 -41.98 13.33 5.87
N LEU A 94 -41.71 13.32 7.17
CA LEU A 94 -40.39 12.94 7.70
C LEU A 94 -40.30 11.43 7.93
N ILE A 95 -39.14 10.84 7.72
CA ILE A 95 -38.89 9.43 8.00
C ILE A 95 -38.71 9.26 9.52
N SER A 96 -39.57 8.51 10.21
CA SER A 96 -39.43 8.24 11.65
C SER A 96 -38.33 7.19 11.92
N SER A 97 -38.33 6.11 11.13
CA SER A 97 -37.37 5.02 11.24
C SER A 97 -37.19 4.31 9.89
N VAL A 98 -36.03 3.67 9.71
CA VAL A 98 -35.74 2.82 8.54
C VAL A 98 -35.42 1.42 9.04
N THR A 99 -36.28 0.46 8.70
CA THR A 99 -36.09 -0.96 9.05
C THR A 99 -35.68 -1.75 7.82
N TYR A 100 -34.51 -2.39 7.89
CA TYR A 100 -33.99 -3.24 6.82
C TYR A 100 -34.32 -4.72 7.09
N LYS A 101 -35.13 -5.32 6.22
CA LYS A 101 -35.48 -6.75 6.26
C LYS A 101 -34.72 -7.50 5.15
N THR A 102 -33.46 -7.84 5.39
CA THR A 102 -32.51 -8.36 4.38
C THR A 102 -32.09 -9.83 4.58
N GLY A 103 -32.35 -10.41 5.75
CA GLY A 103 -31.93 -11.77 6.13
C GLY A 103 -30.42 -11.90 6.40
N LYS A 104 -29.92 -13.11 6.71
CA LYS A 104 -28.52 -13.33 7.19
C LYS A 104 -27.41 -13.06 6.15
N LYS A 105 -27.69 -13.08 4.84
CA LYS A 105 -26.66 -13.06 3.78
C LYS A 105 -26.39 -11.69 3.15
N ILE A 106 -27.31 -10.74 3.29
CA ILE A 106 -27.12 -9.35 2.83
C ILE A 106 -27.10 -8.49 4.10
N LYS A 107 -25.94 -7.93 4.42
CA LYS A 107 -25.81 -7.05 5.58
C LYS A 107 -26.47 -5.71 5.31
N GLU A 108 -27.05 -5.13 6.33
CA GLU A 108 -27.62 -3.78 6.29
C GLU A 108 -26.57 -2.74 5.91
N ASN A 109 -25.37 -2.81 6.53
CA ASN A 109 -24.28 -1.89 6.25
C ASN A 109 -23.91 -1.85 4.76
N ASP A 110 -23.92 -2.99 4.07
CA ASP A 110 -23.63 -3.03 2.62
C ASP A 110 -24.63 -2.18 1.81
N ILE A 111 -25.89 -2.12 2.23
CA ILE A 111 -26.92 -1.30 1.59
C ILE A 111 -26.68 0.17 1.91
N VAL A 112 -26.43 0.48 3.17
CA VAL A 112 -26.21 1.85 3.65
C VAL A 112 -24.99 2.47 2.96
N ASP A 113 -23.87 1.74 2.90
CA ASP A 113 -22.64 2.22 2.25
C ASP A 113 -22.85 2.43 0.75
N ARG A 114 -23.56 1.51 0.08
CA ARG A 114 -23.89 1.66 -1.34
C ARG A 114 -24.81 2.87 -1.60
N LEU A 115 -25.74 3.19 -0.70
CA LEU A 115 -26.56 4.39 -0.82
C LEU A 115 -25.74 5.67 -0.62
N LYS A 116 -24.78 5.67 0.32
CA LYS A 116 -23.85 6.78 0.54
C LYS A 116 -22.98 7.07 -0.68
N GLU A 117 -22.50 6.04 -1.40
CA GLU A 117 -21.75 6.20 -2.66
C GLU A 117 -22.55 6.98 -3.73
N HIS A 118 -23.89 6.96 -3.65
CA HIS A 118 -24.79 7.70 -4.54
C HIS A 118 -25.34 9.00 -3.92
N ASN A 119 -24.72 9.48 -2.83
CA ASN A 119 -25.14 10.66 -2.07
C ASN A 119 -26.58 10.55 -1.53
N ILE A 120 -27.03 9.35 -1.20
CA ILE A 120 -28.33 9.11 -0.58
C ILE A 120 -28.14 8.73 0.88
N ILE A 121 -28.62 9.59 1.77
CA ILE A 121 -28.70 9.33 3.20
C ILE A 121 -30.17 9.07 3.54
N LEU A 122 -30.41 7.91 4.15
CA LEU A 122 -31.71 7.48 4.69
C LEU A 122 -31.55 7.31 6.20
N THR A 123 -31.88 8.36 6.94
CA THR A 123 -31.86 8.39 8.41
C THR A 123 -33.21 8.83 8.94
N ALA A 124 -33.44 8.60 10.24
CA ALA A 124 -34.54 9.24 10.94
C ALA A 124 -34.48 10.77 10.73
N PHE A 125 -35.65 11.40 10.67
CA PHE A 125 -35.87 12.82 10.44
C PHE A 125 -35.48 13.36 9.05
N SER A 126 -35.11 12.50 8.09
CA SER A 126 -34.93 12.92 6.70
C SER A 126 -36.28 12.96 5.94
N TYR A 127 -36.41 13.84 4.95
CA TYR A 127 -37.64 13.94 4.14
C TYR A 127 -37.86 12.69 3.27
N TYR A 128 -39.09 12.18 3.32
CA TYR A 128 -39.59 11.11 2.48
C TYR A 128 -40.03 11.65 1.12
N SER A 129 -39.58 11.04 0.04
CA SER A 129 -40.06 11.35 -1.30
C SER A 129 -40.26 10.05 -2.10
N PRO A 130 -41.41 9.85 -2.76
CA PRO A 130 -41.65 8.68 -3.61
C PRO A 130 -40.59 8.51 -4.71
N SER A 131 -40.13 9.61 -5.30
CA SER A 131 -39.09 9.63 -6.33
C SER A 131 -37.73 9.16 -5.78
N LYS A 132 -37.38 9.61 -4.56
CA LYS A 132 -36.18 9.17 -3.84
C LYS A 132 -36.25 7.67 -3.54
N MET A 133 -37.41 7.15 -3.12
CA MET A 133 -37.58 5.72 -2.85
C MET A 133 -37.44 4.85 -4.10
N LYS A 134 -37.97 5.27 -5.26
CA LYS A 134 -37.74 4.55 -6.52
C LYS A 134 -36.25 4.48 -6.89
N LYS A 135 -35.51 5.57 -6.65
CA LYS A 135 -34.04 5.60 -6.86
C LYS A 135 -33.31 4.66 -5.91
N VAL A 136 -33.69 4.66 -4.63
CA VAL A 136 -33.17 3.73 -3.60
C VAL A 136 -33.44 2.28 -4.00
N GLU A 137 -34.67 1.96 -4.41
CA GLU A 137 -35.03 0.60 -4.87
C GLU A 137 -34.15 0.17 -6.04
N LYS A 138 -33.93 1.06 -7.02
CA LYS A 138 -33.05 0.82 -8.16
C LYS A 138 -31.61 0.54 -7.74
N ILE A 139 -31.03 1.37 -6.88
CA ILE A 139 -29.63 1.21 -6.41
C ILE A 139 -29.45 -0.11 -5.65
N ILE A 140 -30.39 -0.46 -4.78
CA ILE A 140 -30.34 -1.73 -4.04
C ILE A 140 -30.47 -2.92 -5.01
N LYS A 141 -31.32 -2.79 -6.05
CA LYS A 141 -31.47 -3.81 -7.08
C LYS A 141 -30.20 -3.96 -7.93
N GLU A 142 -29.53 -2.87 -8.30
CA GLU A 142 -28.23 -2.85 -8.97
C GLU A 142 -27.15 -3.52 -8.09
N MET A 143 -27.09 -3.18 -6.79
CA MET A 143 -26.20 -3.83 -5.83
C MET A 143 -26.42 -5.36 -5.74
N LEU A 144 -27.68 -5.81 -5.76
CA LEU A 144 -28.01 -7.22 -5.78
C LEU A 144 -27.52 -7.88 -7.07
N GLN A 145 -27.71 -7.24 -8.22
CA GLN A 145 -27.22 -7.72 -9.52
C GLN A 145 -25.69 -7.81 -9.53
N ASP A 146 -24.99 -6.81 -9.00
CA ASP A 146 -23.53 -6.84 -8.82
C ASP A 146 -23.06 -8.03 -7.98
N LYS A 147 -23.83 -8.38 -6.94
CA LYS A 147 -23.60 -9.56 -6.10
C LYS A 147 -24.09 -10.88 -6.72
N GLY A 148 -24.73 -10.82 -7.89
CA GLY A 148 -25.19 -12.00 -8.66
C GLY A 148 -26.61 -12.45 -8.45
N PHE A 149 -27.41 -11.62 -7.80
CA PHE A 149 -28.79 -11.88 -7.46
C PHE A 149 -29.71 -11.22 -8.49
N ASN A 150 -29.62 -11.69 -9.74
CA ASN A 150 -30.35 -11.09 -10.87
C ASN A 150 -31.88 -11.20 -10.76
N GLN A 151 -32.37 -12.15 -9.97
CA GLN A 151 -33.79 -12.32 -9.64
C GLN A 151 -34.18 -11.66 -8.30
N GLY A 152 -33.29 -10.82 -7.75
CA GLY A 152 -33.54 -10.09 -6.52
C GLY A 152 -34.73 -9.13 -6.67
N LYS A 153 -35.60 -9.12 -5.65
CA LYS A 153 -36.72 -8.19 -5.52
C LYS A 153 -36.50 -7.31 -4.31
N VAL A 154 -36.69 -6.01 -4.48
CA VAL A 154 -36.65 -5.03 -3.40
C VAL A 154 -38.06 -4.46 -3.31
N LYS A 155 -38.64 -4.43 -2.10
CA LYS A 155 -39.93 -3.79 -1.85
C LYS A 155 -39.75 -2.79 -0.72
N ILE A 156 -40.04 -1.53 -1.00
CA ILE A 156 -40.03 -0.46 -0.01
C ILE A 156 -41.49 -0.18 0.35
N THR A 157 -41.82 -0.27 1.63
CA THR A 157 -43.14 0.07 2.15
C THR A 157 -43.01 1.25 3.09
N ALA A 158 -43.76 2.31 2.83
CA ALA A 158 -43.92 3.44 3.74
C ALA A 158 -45.26 3.28 4.47
N LYS A 159 -45.23 3.30 5.80
CA LYS A 159 -46.44 3.31 6.64
C LYS A 159 -46.50 4.65 7.35
N GLU A 160 -47.52 5.44 7.05
CA GLU A 160 -47.81 6.69 7.76
C GLU A 160 -48.16 6.40 9.22
N GLU A 161 -47.63 7.20 10.14
CA GLU A 161 -47.96 7.11 11.56
C GLU A 161 -49.16 8.02 11.87
N PRO A 162 -50.32 7.48 12.28
CA PRO A 162 -51.50 8.29 12.54
C PRO A 162 -51.22 9.40 13.55
N GLY A 163 -51.64 10.63 13.22
CA GLY A 163 -51.45 11.81 14.08
C GLY A 163 -50.03 12.40 14.06
N LYS A 164 -49.09 11.82 13.30
CA LYS A 164 -47.74 12.37 13.12
C LYS A 164 -47.49 12.58 11.62
N GLN A 165 -46.90 13.72 11.25
CA GLN A 165 -46.47 13.99 9.87
C GLN A 165 -45.18 13.23 9.52
N GLN A 166 -45.22 11.90 9.71
CA GLN A 166 -44.08 11.00 9.67
C GLN A 166 -44.42 9.66 9.03
N VAL A 167 -43.41 9.01 8.43
CA VAL A 167 -43.51 7.68 7.83
C VAL A 167 -42.45 6.74 8.38
N ALA A 168 -42.86 5.51 8.72
CA ALA A 168 -41.95 4.42 9.00
C ALA A 168 -41.63 3.66 7.70
N LEU A 169 -40.35 3.56 7.35
CA LEU A 169 -39.89 2.87 6.14
C LEU A 169 -39.46 1.44 6.45
N THR A 170 -40.02 0.47 5.71
CA THR A 170 -39.54 -0.91 5.71
C THR A 170 -38.99 -1.26 4.34
N ILE A 171 -37.68 -1.53 4.26
CA ILE A 171 -37.00 -1.98 3.05
C ILE A 171 -36.85 -3.50 3.14
N ARG A 172 -37.70 -4.24 2.41
CA ARG A 172 -37.64 -5.70 2.33
C ARG A 172 -36.85 -6.12 1.10
N VAL A 173 -35.75 -6.84 1.32
CA VAL A 173 -34.86 -7.32 0.26
C VAL A 173 -34.95 -8.83 0.15
N ILE A 174 -35.45 -9.32 -0.98
CA ILE A 174 -35.53 -10.73 -1.33
C ILE A 174 -34.47 -11.02 -2.38
N ARG A 175 -33.37 -11.67 -2.00
CA ARG A 175 -32.23 -11.90 -2.90
C ARG A 175 -32.53 -12.80 -4.12
N GLY A 176 -33.42 -13.78 -4.00
CA GLY A 176 -33.51 -14.86 -5.00
C GLY A 176 -32.22 -15.72 -5.12
N PRO A 177 -32.17 -16.69 -6.04
CA PRO A 177 -31.00 -17.54 -6.27
C PRO A 177 -29.83 -16.76 -6.92
N LYS A 178 -28.58 -17.16 -6.62
CA LYS A 178 -27.39 -16.57 -7.25
C LYS A 178 -27.20 -17.18 -8.64
N THR A 179 -27.14 -16.36 -9.68
CA THR A 179 -26.95 -16.82 -11.06
C THR A 179 -25.46 -16.91 -11.37
N ARG A 180 -24.90 -18.12 -11.27
CA ARG A 180 -23.50 -18.38 -11.60
C ARG A 180 -23.31 -18.64 -13.08
N ILE A 181 -22.16 -18.29 -13.63
CA ILE A 181 -21.80 -18.54 -15.04
C ILE A 181 -21.14 -19.91 -15.12
N GLY A 182 -21.73 -20.86 -15.83
CA GLY A 182 -21.19 -22.21 -15.98
C GLY A 182 -20.17 -22.30 -17.11
N THR A 183 -20.55 -21.82 -18.29
CA THR A 183 -19.74 -21.93 -19.51
C THR A 183 -19.91 -20.68 -20.36
N ILE A 184 -18.83 -20.30 -21.04
CA ILE A 184 -18.83 -19.20 -22.02
C ILE A 184 -18.30 -19.76 -23.33
N VAL A 185 -19.07 -19.59 -24.40
CA VAL A 185 -18.75 -20.06 -25.75
C VAL A 185 -18.73 -18.88 -26.72
N PHE A 186 -17.96 -19.03 -27.80
CA PHE A 186 -17.81 -18.00 -28.83
C PHE A 186 -18.22 -18.57 -30.19
N PRO A 187 -19.52 -18.57 -30.53
CA PRO A 187 -19.97 -18.99 -31.86
C PRO A 187 -19.29 -18.15 -32.96
N GLY A 188 -18.87 -18.78 -34.06
CA GLY A 188 -18.17 -18.12 -35.16
C GLY A 188 -16.65 -17.99 -34.99
N LEU A 189 -16.10 -18.33 -33.83
CA LEU A 189 -14.65 -18.31 -33.59
C LEU A 189 -13.95 -19.51 -34.26
N ASP A 190 -12.97 -19.24 -35.11
CA ASP A 190 -12.03 -20.25 -35.62
C ASP A 190 -11.05 -20.67 -34.51
N THR A 191 -11.31 -21.85 -33.91
CA THR A 191 -10.57 -22.37 -32.76
C THR A 191 -9.15 -22.82 -33.09
N GLN A 192 -8.84 -23.08 -34.36
CA GLN A 192 -7.48 -23.43 -34.80
C GLN A 192 -6.56 -22.21 -34.76
N LYS A 193 -7.11 -21.01 -35.01
CA LYS A 193 -6.34 -19.76 -35.00
C LYS A 193 -6.32 -19.08 -33.63
N VAL A 194 -7.44 -19.09 -32.90
CA VAL A 194 -7.56 -18.45 -31.59
C VAL A 194 -8.22 -19.38 -30.58
N SER A 195 -7.48 -19.70 -29.51
CA SER A 195 -8.02 -20.49 -28.40
C SER A 195 -9.17 -19.75 -27.68
N PRO A 196 -10.33 -20.39 -27.44
CA PRO A 196 -11.40 -19.84 -26.62
C PRO A 196 -10.93 -19.40 -25.22
N GLY A 197 -9.98 -20.14 -24.63
CA GLY A 197 -9.42 -19.82 -23.32
C GLY A 197 -8.63 -18.51 -23.29
N PHE A 198 -8.08 -18.07 -24.43
CA PHE A 198 -7.43 -16.78 -24.55
C PHE A 198 -8.43 -15.61 -24.46
N LEU A 199 -9.62 -15.76 -25.06
CA LEU A 199 -10.70 -14.75 -24.97
C LEU A 199 -11.36 -14.75 -23.60
N ARG A 200 -11.63 -15.93 -23.00
CA ARG A 200 -12.19 -16.03 -21.63
C ARG A 200 -11.31 -15.35 -20.57
N ARG A 201 -9.99 -15.35 -20.75
CA ARG A 201 -9.06 -14.63 -19.86
C ARG A 201 -9.21 -13.11 -19.93
N GLY A 202 -9.75 -12.58 -21.03
CA GLY A 202 -10.06 -11.16 -21.20
C GLY A 202 -11.20 -10.70 -20.32
N MET A 203 -12.23 -11.53 -20.13
CA MET A 203 -13.39 -11.17 -19.33
C MET A 203 -12.96 -10.85 -17.89
N LYS A 204 -13.18 -9.60 -17.45
CA LYS A 204 -12.77 -9.07 -16.14
C LYS A 204 -13.81 -9.34 -15.07
N HIS A 205 -15.09 -9.28 -15.45
CA HIS A 205 -16.23 -9.29 -14.52
C HIS A 205 -17.07 -10.56 -14.63
N ASN A 206 -17.23 -11.11 -15.83
CA ASN A 206 -18.05 -12.29 -16.10
C ASN A 206 -17.19 -13.51 -16.48
N LYS A 207 -16.80 -14.33 -15.50
CA LYS A 207 -15.95 -15.52 -15.73
C LYS A 207 -16.72 -16.82 -15.53
N PRO A 208 -16.35 -17.91 -16.24
CA PRO A 208 -16.91 -19.23 -15.95
C PRO A 208 -16.52 -19.68 -14.54
N HIS A 209 -17.40 -20.48 -13.94
CA HIS A 209 -17.24 -21.02 -12.60
C HIS A 209 -15.98 -21.90 -12.49
N GLY A 210 -15.17 -21.59 -11.49
CA GLY A 210 -13.90 -22.25 -11.17
C GLY A 210 -13.32 -21.71 -9.85
N ILE A 211 -12.24 -22.31 -9.36
CA ILE A 211 -11.67 -21.99 -8.04
C ILE A 211 -11.28 -20.49 -7.93
N LEU A 212 -10.53 -19.99 -8.91
CA LEU A 212 -10.05 -18.59 -8.91
C LEU A 212 -11.18 -17.57 -9.11
N SER A 213 -12.18 -17.89 -9.95
CA SER A 213 -13.32 -17.00 -10.17
C SER A 213 -14.29 -16.99 -8.99
N LEU A 214 -14.41 -18.11 -8.25
CA LEU A 214 -15.19 -18.19 -7.02
C LEU A 214 -14.60 -17.33 -5.90
N LEU A 215 -13.28 -17.43 -5.66
CA LEU A 215 -12.59 -16.61 -4.65
C LEU A 215 -12.70 -15.11 -4.94
N GLY A 216 -12.61 -14.73 -6.22
CA GLY A 216 -12.77 -13.34 -6.64
C GLY A 216 -14.22 -12.88 -6.81
N GLY A 217 -15.21 -13.75 -6.61
CA GLY A 217 -16.63 -13.43 -6.84
C GLY A 217 -17.00 -13.13 -8.30
N LYS A 218 -16.14 -13.50 -9.25
CA LYS A 218 -16.26 -13.23 -10.70
C LYS A 218 -16.99 -14.34 -11.46
N ASP A 219 -17.41 -15.41 -10.77
CA ASP A 219 -18.18 -16.52 -11.34
C ASP A 219 -19.68 -16.21 -11.48
N VAL A 220 -20.01 -14.93 -11.45
CA VAL A 220 -21.35 -14.38 -11.29
C VAL A 220 -21.67 -13.53 -12.49
N TYR A 221 -22.88 -13.66 -13.02
CA TYR A 221 -23.28 -12.82 -14.13
C TYR A 221 -23.67 -11.42 -13.71
N ASN A 222 -22.88 -10.45 -14.18
CA ASN A 222 -23.14 -9.03 -14.09
C ASN A 222 -23.50 -8.49 -15.49
N LYS A 223 -24.79 -8.18 -15.68
CA LYS A 223 -25.31 -7.68 -16.95
C LYS A 223 -24.77 -6.29 -17.32
N GLU A 224 -24.55 -5.42 -16.34
CA GLU A 224 -24.12 -4.04 -16.59
C GLU A 224 -22.66 -3.98 -17.07
N LYS A 225 -21.82 -4.86 -16.51
CA LYS A 225 -20.39 -4.92 -16.84
C LYS A 225 -20.05 -5.83 -18.01
N ILE A 226 -21.04 -6.43 -18.67
CA ILE A 226 -20.80 -7.31 -19.82
C ILE A 226 -20.23 -6.53 -21.00
N ALA A 227 -20.64 -5.27 -21.19
CA ALA A 227 -20.14 -4.43 -22.28
C ALA A 227 -18.62 -4.22 -22.21
N GLU A 228 -18.09 -3.98 -21.01
CA GLU A 228 -16.64 -3.88 -20.78
C GLU A 228 -15.90 -5.18 -21.12
N ASP A 229 -16.50 -6.34 -20.79
CA ASP A 229 -15.93 -7.64 -21.12
C ASP A 229 -15.91 -7.90 -22.63
N LEU A 230 -16.95 -7.45 -23.37
CA LEU A 230 -17.02 -7.57 -24.83
C LEU A 230 -15.96 -6.71 -25.52
N GLU A 231 -15.74 -5.48 -25.06
CA GLU A 231 -14.66 -4.61 -25.56
C GLU A 231 -13.28 -5.22 -25.31
N GLU A 232 -13.06 -5.82 -24.14
CA GLU A 232 -11.81 -6.51 -23.84
C GLU A 232 -11.62 -7.76 -24.71
N ILE A 233 -12.69 -8.50 -25.05
CA ILE A 233 -12.63 -9.61 -26.01
C ILE A 233 -12.22 -9.09 -27.40
N LYS A 234 -12.82 -8.01 -27.88
CA LYS A 234 -12.48 -7.36 -29.14
C LYS A 234 -11.02 -6.95 -29.18
N LEU A 235 -10.54 -6.26 -28.13
CA LEU A 235 -9.13 -5.87 -27.99
C LEU A 235 -8.18 -7.08 -28.03
N ARG A 236 -8.58 -8.23 -27.47
CA ARG A 236 -7.77 -9.46 -27.50
C ARG A 236 -7.71 -10.09 -28.89
N LEU A 237 -8.79 -10.06 -29.66
CA LEU A 237 -8.74 -10.47 -31.07
C LEU A 237 -7.80 -9.54 -31.86
N GLN A 238 -7.88 -8.24 -31.63
CA GLN A 238 -6.98 -7.26 -32.23
C GLN A 238 -5.50 -7.40 -31.78
N GLN A 239 -5.25 -8.00 -30.61
CA GLN A 239 -3.88 -8.39 -30.19
C GLN A 239 -3.30 -9.54 -31.02
N LYS A 240 -4.14 -10.30 -31.72
CA LYS A 240 -3.76 -11.41 -32.60
C LYS A 240 -3.79 -11.03 -34.08
N GLY A 241 -3.96 -9.75 -34.41
CA GLY A 241 -3.94 -9.24 -35.79
C GLY A 241 -5.31 -9.15 -36.44
N TYR A 242 -6.39 -9.48 -35.74
CA TYR A 242 -7.76 -9.39 -36.25
C TYR A 242 -8.34 -7.99 -36.04
N LEU A 243 -7.97 -7.04 -36.91
CA LEU A 243 -8.28 -5.62 -36.72
C LEU A 243 -9.76 -5.29 -36.92
N GLU A 244 -10.41 -6.00 -37.85
CA GLU A 244 -11.82 -5.85 -38.19
C GLU A 244 -12.74 -6.78 -37.38
N ALA A 245 -12.23 -7.39 -36.30
CA ALA A 245 -13.01 -8.30 -35.48
C ALA A 245 -14.27 -7.64 -34.91
N LYS A 246 -15.41 -8.29 -35.11
CA LYS A 246 -16.72 -7.89 -34.59
C LYS A 246 -17.14 -8.85 -33.48
N VAL A 247 -17.57 -8.28 -32.37
CA VAL A 247 -18.12 -9.02 -31.22
C VAL A 247 -19.60 -8.64 -31.11
N GLY A 248 -20.48 -9.60 -31.32
CA GLY A 248 -21.92 -9.38 -31.30
C GLY A 248 -22.51 -9.42 -29.89
N ARG A 249 -23.83 -9.19 -29.80
CA ARG A 249 -24.54 -9.19 -28.51
C ARG A 249 -24.60 -10.61 -27.92
N PRO A 250 -24.32 -10.77 -26.62
CA PRO A 250 -24.34 -12.07 -25.98
C PRO A 250 -25.77 -12.61 -25.84
N THR A 251 -25.97 -13.89 -26.13
CA THR A 251 -27.18 -14.63 -25.77
C THR A 251 -26.93 -15.45 -24.51
N VAL A 252 -27.97 -15.62 -23.70
CA VAL A 252 -27.88 -16.35 -22.42
C VAL A 252 -28.87 -17.49 -22.38
N SER A 253 -28.40 -18.66 -21.96
CA SER A 253 -29.21 -19.86 -21.75
C SER A 253 -28.84 -20.53 -20.43
N MET A 254 -29.65 -21.48 -19.96
CA MET A 254 -29.39 -22.20 -18.70
C MET A 254 -28.85 -23.61 -18.98
N VAL A 255 -27.81 -24.00 -18.25
CA VAL A 255 -27.19 -25.32 -18.34
C VAL A 255 -27.02 -25.91 -16.94
N ARG A 256 -27.10 -27.23 -16.81
CA ARG A 256 -26.75 -27.93 -15.56
C ARG A 256 -25.26 -28.29 -15.60
N LYS A 257 -24.51 -27.92 -14.57
CA LYS A 257 -23.07 -28.21 -14.47
C LYS A 257 -22.68 -28.51 -13.03
N HIS A 258 -21.68 -29.38 -12.85
CA HIS A 258 -21.07 -29.60 -11.55
C HIS A 258 -20.31 -28.36 -11.08
N THR A 259 -20.54 -27.99 -9.82
CA THR A 259 -19.74 -26.98 -9.11
C THR A 259 -18.36 -27.52 -8.78
N VAL A 260 -17.44 -26.65 -8.36
CA VAL A 260 -16.11 -27.05 -7.85
C VAL A 260 -16.21 -28.06 -6.69
N MET A 261 -17.32 -28.06 -5.95
CA MET A 261 -17.59 -28.99 -4.84
C MET A 261 -18.43 -30.21 -5.27
N GLY A 262 -18.46 -30.56 -6.57
CA GLY A 262 -19.14 -31.73 -7.10
C GLY A 262 -20.67 -31.64 -7.25
N LYS A 263 -21.34 -30.67 -6.60
CA LYS A 263 -22.81 -30.52 -6.66
C LYS A 263 -23.29 -30.04 -8.02
N VAL A 264 -24.32 -30.67 -8.60
CA VAL A 264 -24.96 -30.21 -9.84
C VAL A 264 -25.81 -28.97 -9.55
N GLN A 265 -25.58 -27.89 -10.28
CA GLN A 265 -26.34 -26.65 -10.16
C GLN A 265 -26.76 -26.14 -11.54
N LYS A 266 -27.95 -25.51 -11.63
CA LYS A 266 -28.32 -24.70 -12.81
C LYS A 266 -27.43 -23.45 -12.85
N MET A 267 -26.67 -23.30 -13.91
CA MET A 267 -25.77 -22.18 -14.18
C MET A 267 -26.07 -21.59 -15.56
N MET A 268 -25.60 -20.37 -15.80
CA MET A 268 -25.82 -19.68 -17.06
C MET A 268 -24.73 -20.03 -18.08
N ARG A 269 -25.14 -20.31 -19.32
CA ARG A 269 -24.28 -20.40 -20.50
C ARG A 269 -24.40 -19.08 -21.26
N ILE A 270 -23.26 -18.43 -21.48
CA ILE A 270 -23.17 -17.18 -22.25
C ILE A 270 -22.58 -17.52 -23.61
N GLU A 271 -23.26 -17.13 -24.68
CA GLU A 271 -22.77 -17.28 -26.04
C GLU A 271 -22.50 -15.90 -26.62
N ILE A 272 -21.24 -15.66 -26.99
CA ILE A 272 -20.79 -14.36 -27.51
C ILE A 272 -20.44 -14.58 -28.98
N PRO A 273 -21.31 -14.22 -29.93
CA PRO A 273 -21.00 -14.39 -31.34
C PRO A 273 -19.80 -13.52 -31.72
N VAL A 274 -18.84 -14.11 -32.41
CA VAL A 274 -17.60 -13.46 -32.85
C VAL A 274 -17.41 -13.69 -34.33
N ASP A 275 -17.15 -12.60 -35.05
CA ASP A 275 -16.59 -12.62 -36.40
C ASP A 275 -15.16 -12.09 -36.33
N THR A 276 -14.19 -12.94 -36.63
CA THR A 276 -12.77 -12.58 -36.52
C THR A 276 -12.28 -11.72 -37.67
N GLY A 277 -12.89 -11.79 -38.86
CA GLY A 277 -12.32 -11.20 -40.07
C GLY A 277 -10.93 -11.75 -40.44
N PRO A 278 -10.22 -11.11 -41.39
CA PRO A 278 -8.87 -11.49 -41.80
C PRO A 278 -7.81 -11.12 -40.73
N GLN A 279 -6.72 -11.89 -40.70
CA GLN A 279 -5.57 -11.59 -39.86
C GLN A 279 -4.57 -10.70 -40.62
N TYR A 280 -4.26 -9.54 -40.05
CA TYR A 280 -3.34 -8.57 -40.63
C TYR A 280 -1.91 -8.75 -40.09
N ARG A 281 -0.94 -8.58 -41.00
CA ARG A 281 0.47 -8.40 -40.67
C ARG A 281 0.85 -6.93 -40.78
N LEU A 282 1.83 -6.50 -40.00
CA LEU A 282 2.35 -5.14 -40.07
C LEU A 282 3.09 -4.93 -41.39
N GLY A 283 2.70 -3.89 -42.13
CA GLY A 283 3.36 -3.43 -43.33
C GLY A 283 4.45 -2.42 -43.04
N ASN A 284 4.32 -1.24 -43.61
CA ASN A 284 5.24 -0.12 -43.40
C ASN A 284 4.89 0.62 -42.10
N LEU A 285 5.92 0.89 -41.29
CA LEU A 285 5.83 1.72 -40.10
C LEU A 285 6.43 3.10 -40.39
N ARG A 286 5.61 4.14 -40.28
CA ARG A 286 6.02 5.54 -40.42
C ARG A 286 5.82 6.28 -39.10
N ILE A 287 6.72 7.22 -38.82
CA ILE A 287 6.62 8.13 -37.68
C ILE A 287 6.76 9.53 -38.26
N GLU A 288 5.80 10.39 -37.97
CA GLU A 288 5.67 11.74 -38.52
C GLU A 288 5.46 12.74 -37.39
N GLY A 289 5.85 14.00 -37.60
CA GLY A 289 5.66 15.09 -36.64
C GLY A 289 6.65 15.09 -35.46
N ASN A 290 7.74 14.33 -35.55
CA ASN A 290 8.80 14.29 -34.55
C ASN A 290 9.99 15.17 -34.94
N ASN A 291 10.01 16.44 -34.53
CA ASN A 291 11.13 17.35 -34.81
C ASN A 291 12.20 17.29 -33.72
N VAL A 292 11.80 17.02 -32.47
CA VAL A 292 12.69 17.03 -31.30
C VAL A 292 13.52 15.75 -31.22
N ILE A 293 12.89 14.60 -31.49
CA ILE A 293 13.53 13.29 -31.40
C ILE A 293 13.64 12.68 -32.80
N LYS A 294 14.84 12.25 -33.19
CA LYS A 294 15.06 11.62 -34.50
C LYS A 294 14.24 10.34 -34.67
N SER A 295 13.65 10.15 -35.84
CA SER A 295 12.79 8.99 -36.14
C SER A 295 13.52 7.66 -35.98
N GLU A 296 14.84 7.60 -36.22
CA GLU A 296 15.64 6.39 -36.03
C GLU A 296 15.65 5.90 -34.58
N PHE A 297 15.77 6.82 -33.62
CA PHE A 297 15.75 6.49 -32.20
C PHE A 297 14.38 5.95 -31.80
N LEU A 298 13.30 6.62 -32.23
CA LEU A 298 11.94 6.16 -31.99
C LEU A 298 11.67 4.79 -32.63
N LYS A 299 12.15 4.56 -33.86
CA LYS A 299 12.03 3.26 -34.55
C LYS A 299 12.76 2.13 -33.81
N ARG A 300 13.95 2.38 -33.24
CA ARG A 300 14.67 1.35 -32.43
C ARG A 300 13.90 0.97 -31.15
N LEU A 301 13.13 1.89 -30.59
CA LEU A 301 12.28 1.65 -29.41
C LEU A 301 10.97 0.94 -29.75
N VAL A 302 10.59 0.93 -31.02
CA VAL A 302 9.40 0.24 -31.53
C VAL A 302 9.73 -1.24 -31.72
N ALA A 303 9.28 -2.10 -30.80
CA ALA A 303 9.43 -3.55 -30.88
C ALA A 303 8.44 -4.22 -31.88
N LEU A 304 8.38 -3.69 -33.10
CA LEU A 304 7.54 -4.18 -34.19
C LEU A 304 8.34 -4.18 -35.50
N ASN A 305 8.47 -5.35 -36.11
CA ASN A 305 9.12 -5.51 -37.41
C ASN A 305 8.08 -5.68 -38.52
N LYS A 306 8.43 -5.24 -39.73
CA LYS A 306 7.62 -5.50 -40.93
C LYS A 306 7.42 -7.02 -41.09
N GLY A 307 6.18 -7.43 -41.35
CA GLY A 307 5.79 -8.83 -41.47
C GLY A 307 5.31 -9.50 -40.17
N ASP A 308 5.53 -8.88 -39.01
CA ASP A 308 4.99 -9.36 -37.74
C ASP A 308 3.45 -9.39 -37.75
N ILE A 309 2.85 -10.29 -36.98
CA ILE A 309 1.39 -10.24 -36.74
C ILE A 309 1.07 -8.92 -36.05
N TYR A 310 0.13 -8.16 -36.61
CA TYR A 310 -0.24 -6.87 -36.07
C TYR A 310 -0.77 -7.03 -34.64
N ASN A 311 -0.34 -6.17 -33.72
CA ASN A 311 -0.74 -6.28 -32.31
C ASN A 311 -1.10 -4.93 -31.73
N ILE A 312 -2.39 -4.75 -31.49
CA ILE A 312 -2.95 -3.50 -30.98
C ILE A 312 -2.39 -3.10 -29.60
N LYS A 313 -2.06 -4.08 -28.76
CA LYS A 313 -1.52 -3.84 -27.42
C LYS A 313 -0.07 -3.39 -27.50
N LYS A 314 0.74 -3.99 -28.39
CA LYS A 314 2.11 -3.52 -28.65
C LYS A 314 2.09 -2.09 -29.20
N ARG A 315 1.23 -1.80 -30.17
CA ARG A 315 1.02 -0.44 -30.71
C ARG A 315 0.65 0.57 -29.62
N ASN A 316 -0.33 0.24 -28.77
CA ASN A 316 -0.71 1.13 -27.66
C ASN A 316 0.43 1.34 -26.65
N LYS A 317 1.25 0.30 -26.40
CA LYS A 317 2.41 0.41 -25.52
C LYS A 317 3.50 1.29 -26.12
N ILE A 318 3.73 1.19 -27.43
CA ILE A 318 4.64 2.09 -28.17
C ILE A 318 4.16 3.53 -28.05
N ARG A 319 2.86 3.78 -28.29
CA ARG A 319 2.25 5.10 -28.15
C ARG A 319 2.50 5.71 -26.76
N GLU A 320 2.30 4.90 -25.72
CA GLU A 320 2.56 5.30 -24.33
C GLU A 320 4.05 5.56 -24.08
N ASN A 321 4.95 4.69 -24.55
CA ASN A 321 6.39 4.86 -24.39
C ASN A 321 6.90 6.14 -25.07
N ILE A 322 6.44 6.43 -26.30
CA ILE A 322 6.79 7.67 -27.00
C ILE A 322 6.32 8.87 -26.18
N ARG A 323 5.05 8.88 -25.74
CA ARG A 323 4.51 9.95 -24.88
C ARG A 323 5.31 10.10 -23.59
N ASP A 324 5.71 9.01 -22.93
CA ASP A 324 6.49 9.04 -21.70
C ASP A 324 7.89 9.64 -21.93
N ILE A 325 8.52 9.37 -23.07
CA ILE A 325 9.82 9.96 -23.44
C ILE A 325 9.66 11.47 -23.64
N TYR A 326 8.68 11.90 -24.44
CA TYR A 326 8.38 13.32 -24.65
C TYR A 326 8.02 14.02 -23.34
N GLY A 327 7.20 13.39 -22.48
CA GLY A 327 6.86 13.92 -21.16
C GLY A 327 8.04 13.98 -20.18
N SER A 328 9.07 13.15 -20.35
CA SER A 328 10.34 13.27 -19.60
C SER A 328 11.19 14.46 -20.04
N LEU A 329 10.94 14.92 -21.27
CA LEU A 329 11.48 16.13 -21.87
C LEU A 329 10.46 17.29 -21.75
N GLY A 330 9.51 17.27 -20.82
CA GLY A 330 8.57 18.39 -20.61
C GLY A 330 7.53 18.66 -21.69
N TYR A 331 7.45 17.85 -22.75
CA TYR A 331 6.38 17.92 -23.74
C TYR A 331 5.13 17.20 -23.21
N ILE A 332 4.45 17.80 -22.25
CA ILE A 332 3.41 17.13 -21.46
C ILE A 332 2.08 17.01 -22.21
N PHE A 333 1.87 17.87 -23.21
CA PHE A 333 0.74 17.83 -24.12
C PHE A 333 1.00 16.97 -25.35
N CYS A 334 2.11 16.24 -25.39
CA CYS A 334 2.44 15.38 -26.52
C CYS A 334 1.33 14.35 -26.79
N GLN A 335 0.80 14.40 -28.00
CA GLN A 335 -0.18 13.44 -28.49
C GLN A 335 0.44 12.56 -29.56
N VAL A 336 0.18 11.26 -29.46
CA VAL A 336 0.64 10.28 -30.46
C VAL A 336 -0.60 9.60 -31.01
N VAL A 337 -0.96 9.92 -32.25
CA VAL A 337 -2.18 9.44 -32.91
C VAL A 337 -1.80 8.36 -33.93
N PRO A 338 -2.20 7.10 -33.72
CA PRO A 338 -1.97 6.05 -34.71
C PRO A 338 -3.01 6.16 -35.83
N THR A 339 -2.54 6.19 -37.07
CA THR A 339 -3.35 6.06 -38.29
C THR A 339 -3.03 4.72 -38.95
N GLU A 340 -4.06 3.91 -39.17
CA GLU A 340 -3.94 2.55 -39.72
C GLU A 340 -4.56 2.54 -41.11
N ASN A 341 -3.79 2.11 -42.10
CA ASN A 341 -4.29 1.87 -43.45
C ASN A 341 -4.32 0.35 -43.69
N LEU A 342 -5.52 -0.20 -43.85
CA LEU A 342 -5.72 -1.64 -44.01
C LEU A 342 -5.80 -1.97 -45.51
N ASP A 343 -5.02 -2.96 -45.94
CA ASP A 343 -5.15 -3.61 -47.25
C ASP A 343 -5.72 -5.02 -47.03
N PRO A 344 -7.05 -5.22 -47.19
CA PRO A 344 -7.71 -6.51 -46.96
C PRO A 344 -7.26 -7.60 -47.93
N VAL A 345 -6.82 -7.23 -49.15
CA VAL A 345 -6.38 -8.17 -50.19
C VAL A 345 -5.01 -8.74 -49.83
N LYS A 346 -4.06 -7.87 -49.50
CA LYS A 346 -2.71 -8.27 -49.09
C LYS A 346 -2.65 -8.76 -47.64
N LYS A 347 -3.70 -8.52 -46.84
CA LYS A 347 -3.75 -8.77 -45.39
C LYS A 347 -2.63 -8.05 -44.63
N VAL A 348 -2.36 -6.81 -45.05
CA VAL A 348 -1.31 -5.95 -44.51
C VAL A 348 -1.94 -4.70 -43.90
N ALA A 349 -1.46 -4.29 -42.74
CA ALA A 349 -1.83 -3.05 -42.07
C ALA A 349 -0.61 -2.13 -41.97
N ASP A 350 -0.63 -1.02 -42.70
CA ASP A 350 0.37 0.04 -42.59
C ASP A 350 0.04 0.93 -41.39
N LEU A 351 1.06 1.25 -40.58
CA LEU A 351 0.91 2.04 -39.37
C LEU A 351 1.70 3.34 -39.48
N THR A 352 1.00 4.46 -39.37
CA THR A 352 1.62 5.79 -39.24
C THR A 352 1.37 6.33 -37.84
N LEU A 353 2.43 6.60 -37.09
CA LEU A 353 2.35 7.25 -35.78
C LEU A 353 2.59 8.76 -35.98
N LYS A 354 1.50 9.53 -35.94
CA LYS A 354 1.57 11.00 -36.01
C LYS A 354 1.77 11.57 -34.62
N ILE A 355 2.87 12.28 -34.43
CA ILE A 355 3.25 12.89 -33.16
C ILE A 355 2.95 14.39 -33.25
N HIS A 356 2.19 14.89 -32.29
CA HIS A 356 2.00 16.31 -32.05
C HIS A 356 2.76 16.63 -30.76
N GLU A 357 3.95 17.22 -30.89
CA GLU A 357 4.90 17.38 -29.77
C GLU A 357 4.38 18.38 -28.73
N GLY A 358 3.80 19.50 -29.18
CA GLY A 358 3.41 20.61 -28.31
C GLY A 358 4.62 21.40 -27.78
N ASP A 359 4.37 22.34 -26.89
CA ASP A 359 5.43 23.15 -26.26
C ASP A 359 6.01 22.47 -25.02
N VAL A 360 7.22 22.91 -24.63
CA VAL A 360 7.86 22.48 -23.38
C VAL A 360 7.19 23.19 -22.21
N ALA A 361 6.75 22.41 -21.23
CA ALA A 361 6.23 22.93 -19.96
C ALA A 361 7.33 23.02 -18.90
N TYR A 362 7.24 24.08 -18.09
CA TYR A 362 8.06 24.33 -16.90
C TYR A 362 7.19 24.24 -15.66
N VAL A 363 7.81 23.89 -14.53
CA VAL A 363 7.14 23.86 -13.23
C VAL A 363 6.92 25.31 -12.78
N GLY A 364 5.66 25.70 -12.57
CA GLY A 364 5.28 26.95 -11.92
C GLY A 364 5.36 26.83 -10.41
N ASN A 365 4.29 27.23 -9.71
CA ASN A 365 4.15 27.11 -8.26
C ASN A 365 3.83 25.67 -7.85
N LEU A 366 4.40 25.23 -6.72
CA LEU A 366 4.12 23.93 -6.12
C LEU A 366 3.42 24.08 -4.77
N ASP A 367 2.14 23.70 -4.75
CA ASP A 367 1.30 23.79 -3.57
C ASP A 367 0.88 22.41 -3.04
N PHE A 368 1.13 22.18 -1.76
CA PHE A 368 0.62 21.03 -1.04
C PHE A 368 -0.61 21.45 -0.22
N THR A 369 -1.69 20.67 -0.32
CA THR A 369 -2.93 20.90 0.44
C THR A 369 -3.37 19.63 1.14
N GLY A 370 -4.03 19.74 2.29
CA GLY A 370 -4.51 18.60 3.09
C GLY A 370 -3.52 18.09 4.14
N ASN A 371 -2.31 18.64 4.20
CA ASN A 371 -1.33 18.43 5.27
C ASN A 371 -1.59 19.35 6.47
N THR A 372 -2.61 19.04 7.27
CA THR A 372 -3.01 19.87 8.42
C THR A 372 -2.04 19.78 9.59
N PHE A 373 -1.42 18.61 9.81
CA PHE A 373 -0.46 18.40 10.88
C PHE A 373 0.98 18.36 10.37
N THR A 374 1.21 17.74 9.22
CA THR A 374 2.51 17.55 8.59
C THR A 374 2.99 18.87 7.99
N LYS A 375 4.17 19.32 8.40
CA LYS A 375 4.77 20.57 7.89
C LYS A 375 5.11 20.43 6.41
N ASP A 376 4.88 21.50 5.65
CA ASP A 376 5.09 21.54 4.20
C ASP A 376 6.49 21.05 3.79
N TYR A 377 7.55 21.48 4.48
CA TYR A 377 8.93 21.11 4.16
C TYR A 377 9.17 19.58 4.18
N VAL A 378 8.39 18.83 4.96
CA VAL A 378 8.47 17.36 5.04
C VAL A 378 7.99 16.71 3.74
N LEU A 379 7.01 17.32 3.08
CA LEU A 379 6.50 16.88 1.78
C LEU A 379 7.36 17.41 0.65
N ARG A 380 7.72 18.70 0.73
CA ARG A 380 8.52 19.40 -0.28
C ARG A 380 9.90 18.76 -0.47
N ARG A 381 10.54 18.25 0.59
CA ARG A 381 11.85 17.54 0.48
C ARG A 381 11.76 16.21 -0.28
N GLU A 382 10.59 15.58 -0.35
CA GLU A 382 10.38 14.37 -1.16
C GLU A 382 10.08 14.69 -2.63
N TRP A 383 9.82 15.96 -2.94
CA TRP A 383 9.45 16.41 -4.26
C TRP A 383 10.70 16.81 -5.07
N LEU A 384 10.98 16.03 -6.11
CA LEU A 384 12.17 16.18 -6.95
C LEU A 384 12.07 17.33 -7.97
N LEU A 385 10.84 17.74 -8.34
CA LEU A 385 10.59 18.79 -9.31
C LEU A 385 10.61 20.16 -8.64
N LYS A 386 11.63 20.97 -8.92
CA LYS A 386 11.74 22.32 -8.36
C LYS A 386 10.97 23.32 -9.22
N GLU A 387 10.46 24.36 -8.59
CA GLU A 387 9.84 25.51 -9.27
C GLU A 387 10.85 26.11 -10.27
N GLY A 388 10.37 26.49 -11.45
CA GLY A 388 11.19 26.96 -12.58
C GLY A 388 11.94 25.88 -13.36
N SER A 389 11.99 24.63 -12.89
CA SER A 389 12.63 23.55 -13.63
C SER A 389 11.76 23.05 -14.80
N ARG A 390 12.38 22.43 -15.81
CA ARG A 390 11.64 21.76 -16.89
C ARG A 390 10.77 20.66 -16.29
N LEU A 391 9.49 20.65 -16.63
CA LEU A 391 8.57 19.65 -16.11
C LEU A 391 8.97 18.27 -16.62
N ASN A 392 9.04 17.27 -15.75
CA ASN A 392 9.43 15.92 -16.12
C ASN A 392 8.44 14.93 -15.51
N MET A 393 7.62 14.30 -16.38
CA MET A 393 6.58 13.38 -15.94
C MET A 393 7.13 12.11 -15.29
N ASN A 394 8.35 11.68 -15.60
CA ASN A 394 8.99 10.56 -14.92
C ASN A 394 9.47 10.97 -13.52
N ALA A 395 10.02 12.18 -13.38
CA ALA A 395 10.35 12.73 -12.06
C ALA A 395 9.09 12.92 -11.22
N LEU A 396 7.97 13.40 -11.79
CA LEU A 396 6.68 13.48 -11.12
C LEU A 396 6.20 12.11 -10.61
N LYS A 397 6.24 11.07 -11.47
CA LYS A 397 5.90 9.69 -11.07
C LYS A 397 6.80 9.22 -9.91
N ALA A 398 8.08 9.60 -9.91
CA ALA A 398 8.99 9.34 -8.81
C ALA A 398 8.61 10.13 -7.54
N CYS A 399 8.27 11.43 -7.63
CA CYS A 399 7.76 12.23 -6.51
C CYS A 399 6.54 11.58 -5.87
N ILE A 400 5.55 11.18 -6.69
CA ILE A 400 4.33 10.49 -6.24
C ILE A 400 4.68 9.19 -5.49
N THR A 401 5.65 8.44 -6.03
CA THR A 401 6.13 7.20 -5.42
C THR A 401 6.81 7.46 -4.08
N ARG A 402 7.68 8.47 -4.01
CA ARG A 402 8.38 8.89 -2.78
C ARG A 402 7.42 9.37 -1.70
N MET A 403 6.42 10.17 -2.08
CA MET A 403 5.35 10.64 -1.19
C MET A 403 4.57 9.48 -0.56
N ARG A 404 4.25 8.44 -1.34
CA ARG A 404 3.63 7.22 -0.79
C ARG A 404 4.60 6.41 0.08
N GLN A 405 5.87 6.33 -0.32
CA GLN A 405 6.91 5.63 0.45
C GLN A 405 7.25 6.33 1.76
N LEU A 406 7.05 7.65 1.85
CA LEU A 406 7.18 8.43 3.08
C LEU A 406 6.23 7.89 4.17
N GLY A 407 5.08 7.35 3.78
CA GLY A 407 4.14 6.67 4.70
C GLY A 407 3.42 7.62 5.67
N LEU A 408 3.56 8.93 5.49
CA LEU A 408 2.89 9.96 6.28
C LEU A 408 1.63 10.48 5.60
N VAL A 409 1.59 10.44 4.26
CA VAL A 409 0.49 10.92 3.44
C VAL A 409 0.26 9.97 2.27
N ASP A 410 -0.96 9.94 1.75
CA ASP A 410 -1.26 9.42 0.41
C ASP A 410 -1.75 10.56 -0.48
N ILE A 411 -1.69 10.36 -1.79
CA ILE A 411 -2.16 11.35 -2.76
C ILE A 411 -3.66 11.16 -2.95
N ALA A 412 -4.44 12.17 -2.57
CA ALA A 412 -5.90 12.10 -2.57
C ALA A 412 -6.47 12.05 -4.00
N LYS A 413 -5.86 12.81 -4.93
CA LYS A 413 -6.25 12.89 -6.33
C LYS A 413 -5.02 13.03 -7.23
N ILE A 414 -5.17 12.71 -8.50
CA ILE A 414 -4.12 12.96 -9.50
C ILE A 414 -3.74 14.45 -9.42
N PRO A 415 -2.43 14.81 -9.31
CA PRO A 415 -2.02 16.20 -9.26
C PRO A 415 -2.62 17.01 -10.39
N GLU A 416 -3.20 18.16 -10.06
CA GLU A 416 -3.77 19.06 -11.05
C GLU A 416 -2.68 19.95 -11.62
N PHE A 417 -2.69 20.11 -12.95
CA PHE A 417 -1.83 21.04 -13.67
C PHE A 417 -2.69 22.22 -14.12
N LYS A 418 -2.32 23.42 -13.69
CA LYS A 418 -2.97 24.66 -14.12
C LYS A 418 -1.94 25.50 -14.86
N GLN A 419 -2.30 25.98 -16.04
CA GLN A 419 -1.47 26.95 -16.74
C GLN A 419 -1.43 28.24 -15.92
N ASP A 420 -0.23 28.77 -15.75
CA ASP A 420 -0.04 30.11 -15.20
C ASP A 420 -0.73 31.11 -16.16
N PRO A 421 -1.62 31.98 -15.66
CA PRO A 421 -2.29 33.00 -16.48
C PRO A 421 -1.33 33.93 -17.21
N ASP A 422 -0.16 34.19 -16.63
CA ASP A 422 0.83 35.12 -17.16
C ASP A 422 1.84 34.43 -18.10
N ASP A 423 2.06 33.12 -17.94
CA ASP A 423 2.98 32.31 -18.75
C ASP A 423 2.39 30.92 -19.07
N PRO A 424 1.79 30.72 -20.26
CA PRO A 424 1.19 29.44 -20.66
C PRO A 424 2.15 28.24 -20.70
N GLN A 425 3.47 28.47 -20.68
CA GLN A 425 4.48 27.42 -20.60
C GLN A 425 4.77 27.00 -19.15
N LYS A 426 4.38 27.79 -18.15
CA LYS A 426 4.45 27.40 -16.74
C LYS A 426 3.19 26.68 -16.31
N MET A 427 3.40 25.62 -15.55
CA MET A 427 2.35 24.77 -15.01
C MET A 427 2.44 24.74 -13.50
N ASP A 428 1.48 25.38 -12.84
CA ASP A 428 1.27 25.24 -11.41
C ASP A 428 0.81 23.83 -11.09
N ILE A 429 1.42 23.24 -10.06
CA ILE A 429 1.17 21.87 -9.63
C ILE A 429 0.52 21.92 -8.25
N ALA A 430 -0.78 21.58 -8.22
CA ALA A 430 -1.52 21.44 -6.97
C ALA A 430 -1.56 19.96 -6.55
N VAL A 431 -0.99 19.66 -5.39
CA VAL A 431 -0.91 18.31 -4.82
C VAL A 431 -1.81 18.22 -3.58
N GLU A 432 -2.97 17.61 -3.74
CA GLU A 432 -3.87 17.30 -2.62
C GLU A 432 -3.44 15.98 -1.96
N VAL A 433 -3.03 16.08 -0.69
CA VAL A 433 -2.59 14.95 0.12
C VAL A 433 -3.62 14.62 1.20
N LYS A 434 -3.69 13.34 1.55
CA LYS A 434 -4.46 12.82 2.67
C LYS A 434 -3.50 12.27 3.70
N GLU A 435 -3.48 12.84 4.90
CA GLU A 435 -2.65 12.35 5.99
C GLU A 435 -3.06 10.92 6.41
N LEU A 436 -2.05 10.09 6.63
CA LEU A 436 -2.20 8.72 7.09
C LEU A 436 -2.09 8.65 8.61
N ASN A 437 -2.60 7.55 9.19
CA ASN A 437 -2.37 7.30 10.62
C ASN A 437 -0.88 7.02 10.86
N ARG A 438 -0.25 7.93 11.62
CA ARG A 438 1.17 7.91 11.95
C ARG A 438 1.53 7.11 13.20
N GLN A 439 0.54 6.74 14.01
CA GLN A 439 0.75 6.08 15.28
C GLN A 439 0.68 4.56 15.09
N SER A 440 1.68 3.86 15.59
CA SER A 440 1.72 2.41 15.64
C SER A 440 1.88 1.95 17.08
N ILE A 441 0.95 1.12 17.54
CA ILE A 441 1.05 0.37 18.78
C ILE A 441 1.29 -1.09 18.39
N ASN A 442 2.42 -1.64 18.83
CA ASN A 442 2.81 -3.01 18.58
C ASN A 442 2.78 -3.74 19.92
N PHE A 443 2.09 -4.87 19.96
CA PHE A 443 2.14 -5.77 21.11
C PHE A 443 2.78 -7.08 20.65
N ASN A 444 3.80 -7.55 21.36
CA ASN A 444 4.45 -8.82 21.10
C ASN A 444 4.43 -9.68 22.38
N MET A 445 4.24 -10.98 22.20
CA MET A 445 4.41 -11.97 23.26
C MET A 445 4.99 -13.23 22.62
N GLY A 446 5.79 -13.97 23.37
CA GLY A 446 6.39 -15.18 22.83
C GLY A 446 7.31 -15.87 23.82
N TYR A 447 7.97 -16.90 23.31
CA TYR A 447 9.01 -17.62 24.00
C TYR A 447 10.23 -17.75 23.09
N SER A 448 11.41 -17.55 23.64
CA SER A 448 12.70 -17.73 22.97
C SER A 448 13.74 -18.18 23.99
N GLY A 449 14.88 -18.68 23.52
CA GLY A 449 16.01 -19.02 24.38
C GLY A 449 16.56 -17.78 25.09
N TYR A 450 16.72 -16.68 24.36
CA TYR A 450 17.34 -15.45 24.86
C TYR A 450 16.46 -14.62 25.80
N GLU A 451 15.17 -14.47 25.48
CA GLU A 451 14.24 -13.65 26.28
C GLU A 451 13.42 -14.48 27.28
N GLY A 452 13.37 -15.81 27.11
CA GLY A 452 12.48 -16.68 27.87
C GLY A 452 11.02 -16.41 27.51
N LEU A 453 10.09 -16.56 28.47
CA LEU A 453 8.71 -16.09 28.27
C LEU A 453 8.72 -14.56 28.34
N PHE A 454 8.26 -13.89 27.28
CA PHE A 454 8.27 -12.43 27.22
C PHE A 454 6.97 -11.83 26.72
N VAL A 455 6.73 -10.59 27.14
CA VAL A 455 5.70 -9.70 26.65
C VAL A 455 6.29 -8.31 26.44
N GLY A 456 5.88 -7.64 25.38
CA GLY A 456 6.34 -6.29 25.08
C GLY A 456 5.29 -5.44 24.38
N LEU A 457 5.44 -4.14 24.61
CA LEU A 457 4.64 -3.07 24.08
C LEU A 457 5.57 -2.06 23.42
N GLY A 458 5.35 -1.79 22.14
CA GLY A 458 6.00 -0.74 21.39
C GLY A 458 4.99 0.34 21.03
N TYR A 459 5.27 1.59 21.37
CA TYR A 459 4.57 2.73 20.81
C TYR A 459 5.53 3.50 19.90
N SER A 460 5.09 3.85 18.70
CA SER A 460 5.86 4.74 17.83
C SER A 460 4.93 5.70 17.10
N THR A 461 5.36 6.96 17.00
CA THR A 461 4.73 7.98 16.18
C THR A 461 5.75 8.46 15.15
N ARG A 462 5.48 8.18 13.87
CA ARG A 462 6.28 8.64 12.73
C ARG A 462 5.68 9.94 12.22
N ASN A 463 6.40 11.06 12.26
CA ASN A 463 5.90 12.44 12.14
C ASN A 463 5.55 13.09 13.50
N PHE A 464 6.44 12.97 14.47
CA PHE A 464 6.35 13.68 15.74
C PHE A 464 6.27 15.20 15.50
N LEU A 465 5.28 15.86 16.11
CA LEU A 465 4.99 17.30 15.96
C LEU A 465 4.88 17.83 14.51
N GLY A 466 4.67 16.94 13.54
CA GLY A 466 4.50 17.29 12.13
C GLY A 466 5.82 17.45 11.36
N ARG A 467 6.95 17.08 11.96
CA ARG A 467 8.31 17.35 11.45
C ARG A 467 8.93 16.17 10.67
N GLY A 468 8.19 15.09 10.50
CA GLY A 468 8.70 13.84 9.90
C GLY A 468 9.64 13.03 10.80
N GLU A 469 9.91 13.53 12.02
CA GLU A 469 10.70 12.87 13.06
C GLU A 469 9.97 11.65 13.63
N THR A 470 10.70 10.67 14.17
CA THR A 470 10.11 9.49 14.82
C THR A 470 10.40 9.50 16.31
N LEU A 471 9.36 9.35 17.13
CA LEU A 471 9.49 9.06 18.55
C LEU A 471 9.00 7.63 18.80
N ALA A 472 9.78 6.84 19.53
CA ALA A 472 9.48 5.43 19.80
C ALA A 472 9.77 5.08 21.26
N LEU A 473 8.81 4.41 21.91
CA LEU A 473 8.91 3.81 23.22
C LEU A 473 8.83 2.29 23.06
N THR A 474 9.79 1.56 23.63
CA THR A 474 9.80 0.09 23.71
C THR A 474 9.81 -0.30 25.18
N LEU A 475 8.80 -1.04 25.61
CA LEU A 475 8.69 -1.64 26.93
C LEU A 475 8.58 -3.14 26.75
N GLN A 476 9.61 -3.90 27.13
CA GLN A 476 9.61 -5.36 27.00
C GLN A 476 10.06 -5.96 28.33
N THR A 477 9.31 -6.94 28.81
CA THR A 477 9.65 -7.71 30.00
C THR A 477 9.55 -9.19 29.68
N GLY A 478 10.61 -9.92 29.98
CA GLY A 478 10.67 -11.37 29.89
C GLY A 478 11.33 -11.97 31.10
N THR A 479 11.29 -13.30 31.19
CA THR A 479 11.88 -14.03 32.31
C THR A 479 13.40 -13.92 32.32
N ARG A 480 14.05 -13.79 31.15
CA ARG A 480 15.52 -13.68 31.01
C ARG A 480 16.02 -12.32 30.53
N SER A 481 15.13 -11.49 29.96
CA SER A 481 15.52 -10.18 29.42
C SER A 481 14.44 -9.14 29.64
N LYS A 482 14.84 -7.95 30.12
CA LYS A 482 13.98 -6.78 30.26
C LYS A 482 14.60 -5.61 29.49
N GLN A 483 13.81 -4.90 28.70
CA GLN A 483 14.26 -3.79 27.89
C GLN A 483 13.27 -2.63 27.93
N TYR A 484 13.75 -1.48 28.39
CA TYR A 484 13.02 -0.21 28.34
C TYR A 484 13.82 0.78 27.52
N ARG A 485 13.22 1.35 26.47
CA ARG A 485 13.93 2.27 25.57
C ARG A 485 13.02 3.37 25.07
N LEU A 486 13.48 4.62 25.20
CA LEU A 486 12.92 5.78 24.52
C LEU A 486 13.90 6.22 23.44
N ALA A 487 13.43 6.35 22.20
CA ALA A 487 14.25 6.71 21.05
C ALA A 487 13.60 7.82 20.23
N PHE A 488 14.41 8.78 19.82
CA PHE A 488 14.07 9.85 18.89
C PHE A 488 14.93 9.71 17.63
N THR A 489 14.36 9.97 16.46
CA THR A 489 15.08 9.90 15.18
C THR A 489 14.63 11.03 14.25
N GLU A 490 15.55 11.88 13.84
CA GLU A 490 15.42 12.78 12.70
C GLU A 490 15.94 12.05 11.45
N PRO A 491 15.08 11.62 10.51
CA PRO A 491 15.52 10.87 9.33
C PRO A 491 16.27 11.72 8.28
N TYR A 492 16.17 13.05 8.31
CA TYR A 492 16.78 13.97 7.36
C TYR A 492 17.53 15.12 8.06
N LEU A 493 18.70 14.82 8.61
CA LEU A 493 19.60 15.77 9.22
C LEU A 493 20.03 16.83 8.19
N PHE A 494 19.74 18.11 8.46
CA PHE A 494 20.00 19.23 7.56
C PHE A 494 19.39 19.07 6.15
N ASN A 495 18.23 18.41 6.03
CA ASN A 495 17.59 18.07 4.76
C ASN A 495 18.41 17.13 3.85
N LEU A 496 19.46 16.51 4.37
CA LEU A 496 20.20 15.46 3.69
C LEU A 496 19.59 14.10 4.05
N PRO A 497 19.67 13.08 3.18
CA PRO A 497 19.20 11.72 3.47
C PRO A 497 20.15 10.98 4.43
N ALA A 498 20.41 11.61 5.58
CA ALA A 498 21.20 11.13 6.69
C ALA A 498 20.37 11.26 7.97
N SER A 499 20.28 10.21 8.78
CA SER A 499 19.52 10.23 10.02
C SER A 499 20.38 10.70 11.19
N LEU A 500 19.76 11.30 12.19
CA LEU A 500 20.29 11.50 13.54
C LEU A 500 19.35 10.82 14.54
N GLY A 501 19.88 9.90 15.34
CA GLY A 501 19.13 9.14 16.33
C GLY A 501 19.68 9.35 17.73
N PHE A 502 18.80 9.59 18.69
CA PHE A 502 19.12 9.63 20.11
C PHE A 502 18.27 8.57 20.83
N SER A 503 18.87 7.81 21.74
CA SER A 503 18.09 6.89 22.56
C SER A 503 18.63 6.77 23.98
N VAL A 504 17.71 6.61 24.92
CA VAL A 504 18.00 6.26 26.32
C VAL A 504 17.42 4.88 26.57
N HIS A 505 18.17 4.04 27.25
CA HIS A 505 17.78 2.65 27.47
C HIS A 505 18.17 2.17 28.87
N LYS A 506 17.41 1.18 29.34
CA LYS A 506 17.70 0.35 30.49
C LYS A 506 17.45 -1.11 30.09
N THR A 507 18.38 -1.99 30.39
CA THR A 507 18.33 -3.38 29.95
C THR A 507 18.89 -4.32 31.01
N ASP A 508 18.13 -5.34 31.36
CA ASP A 508 18.57 -6.42 32.24
C ASP A 508 18.58 -7.72 31.44
N VAL A 509 19.72 -8.42 31.38
CA VAL A 509 19.87 -9.69 30.65
C VAL A 509 20.48 -10.74 31.58
N GLU A 510 19.76 -11.83 31.76
CA GLU A 510 20.23 -13.01 32.47
C GLU A 510 21.03 -13.92 31.53
N TYR A 511 22.25 -14.27 31.92
CA TYR A 511 23.06 -15.33 31.33
C TYR A 511 22.91 -16.56 32.22
N PRO A 512 22.07 -17.55 31.85
CA PRO A 512 21.61 -18.58 32.79
C PRO A 512 22.75 -19.40 33.38
N GLY A 513 22.87 -19.37 34.71
CA GLY A 513 23.92 -20.05 35.46
C GLY A 513 25.31 -19.44 35.28
N ILE A 514 25.41 -18.16 34.89
CA ILE A 514 26.67 -17.44 34.74
C ILE A 514 26.62 -16.10 35.49
N PHE A 515 25.75 -15.17 35.08
CA PHE A 515 25.57 -13.85 35.71
C PHE A 515 24.34 -13.11 35.14
N THR A 516 23.95 -12.01 35.76
CA THR A 516 22.98 -11.05 35.23
C THR A 516 23.67 -9.73 34.89
N ARG A 517 23.46 -9.23 33.66
CA ARG A 517 23.93 -7.92 33.20
C ARG A 517 22.83 -6.88 33.32
N LYS A 518 23.05 -5.81 34.09
CA LYS A 518 22.13 -4.66 34.21
C LYS A 518 22.79 -3.42 33.62
N GLY A 519 22.30 -2.95 32.49
CA GLY A 519 22.83 -1.81 31.74
C GLY A 519 21.87 -0.64 31.70
N GLU A 520 22.36 0.58 31.90
CA GLU A 520 21.61 1.81 31.67
C GLU A 520 22.48 2.87 31.00
N GLY A 521 21.91 3.59 30.04
CA GLY A 521 22.73 4.48 29.22
C GLY A 521 21.98 5.20 28.13
N PHE A 522 22.75 5.89 27.30
CA PHE A 522 22.25 6.56 26.11
C PHE A 522 23.14 6.31 24.90
N SER A 523 22.60 6.54 23.72
CA SER A 523 23.36 6.55 22.48
C SER A 523 22.94 7.68 21.56
N LEU A 524 23.93 8.21 20.85
CA LEU A 524 23.76 9.12 19.72
C LEU A 524 24.25 8.41 18.48
N SER A 525 23.50 8.47 17.39
CA SER A 525 23.87 7.79 16.15
C SER A 525 23.54 8.63 14.93
N THR A 526 24.37 8.51 13.90
CA THR A 526 24.05 9.01 12.57
C THR A 526 24.20 7.90 11.55
N SER A 527 23.33 7.86 10.54
CA SER A 527 23.40 6.87 9.48
C SER A 527 23.02 7.46 8.13
N ALA A 528 23.68 7.03 7.06
CA ALA A 528 23.37 7.50 5.71
C ALA A 528 23.55 6.37 4.70
N ARG A 529 22.78 6.43 3.61
CA ARG A 529 23.06 5.64 2.42
C ARG A 529 24.12 6.37 1.60
N ILE A 530 25.31 5.78 1.51
CA ILE A 530 26.45 6.34 0.77
C ILE A 530 26.51 5.81 -0.67
N GLY A 531 25.65 4.87 -1.03
CA GLY A 531 25.48 4.37 -2.39
C GLY A 531 24.19 3.56 -2.53
N ARG A 532 23.93 3.03 -3.73
CA ARG A 532 22.68 2.29 -4.02
C ARG A 532 22.42 1.12 -3.06
N PHE A 533 23.48 0.41 -2.67
CA PHE A 533 23.44 -0.75 -1.79
C PHE A 533 24.32 -0.58 -0.54
N TYR A 534 25.04 0.54 -0.44
CA TYR A 534 25.98 0.81 0.65
C TYR A 534 25.37 1.76 1.67
N GLY A 535 25.52 1.43 2.94
CA GLY A 535 25.19 2.31 4.05
C GLY A 535 26.30 2.35 5.07
N ALA A 536 26.41 3.48 5.76
CA ALA A 536 27.33 3.67 6.86
C ALA A 536 26.59 4.29 8.05
N SER A 537 27.04 3.96 9.25
CA SER A 537 26.57 4.59 10.48
C SER A 537 27.71 4.77 11.46
N LEU A 538 27.59 5.81 12.28
CA LEU A 538 28.48 6.08 13.40
C LEU A 538 27.63 6.24 14.65
N SER A 539 27.93 5.49 15.70
CA SER A 539 27.25 5.64 16.99
C SER A 539 28.23 5.89 18.11
N TYR A 540 27.91 6.87 18.96
CA TYR A 540 28.48 7.01 20.28
C TYR A 540 27.50 6.40 21.31
N SER A 541 27.99 5.62 22.24
CA SER A 541 27.20 5.04 23.33
C SER A 541 27.91 5.22 24.67
N PHE A 542 27.15 5.62 25.67
CA PHE A 542 27.57 5.65 27.06
C PHE A 542 26.64 4.74 27.87
N GLU A 543 27.19 3.77 28.57
CA GLU A 543 26.43 2.78 29.35
C GLU A 543 27.15 2.45 30.65
N ASN A 544 26.42 2.48 31.77
CA ASN A 544 26.86 1.92 33.03
C ASN A 544 26.31 0.51 33.15
N VAL A 545 27.21 -0.46 33.35
CA VAL A 545 26.91 -1.88 33.44
C VAL A 545 27.23 -2.37 34.84
N ARG A 546 26.25 -3.03 35.45
CA ARG A 546 26.40 -3.78 36.70
C ARG A 546 26.26 -5.27 36.45
N VAL A 547 27.10 -6.05 37.12
CA VAL A 547 27.07 -7.51 37.09
C VAL A 547 26.52 -8.00 38.43
N SER A 548 25.51 -8.88 38.40
CA SER A 548 24.96 -9.52 39.60
C SER A 548 24.75 -11.02 39.40
N ASP A 549 24.29 -11.72 40.44
CA ASP A 549 23.90 -13.13 40.38
C ASP A 549 25.04 -14.06 39.88
N VAL A 550 26.27 -13.75 40.33
CA VAL A 550 27.47 -14.55 40.07
C VAL A 550 27.62 -15.57 41.21
N ASP A 551 28.01 -16.78 40.88
CA ASP A 551 28.28 -17.84 41.86
C ASP A 551 29.45 -17.44 42.80
N GLU A 552 29.18 -17.42 44.11
CA GLU A 552 30.16 -17.04 45.14
C GLU A 552 31.30 -18.07 45.25
N GLU A 553 31.00 -19.36 45.05
CA GLU A 553 32.01 -20.43 45.09
C GLU A 553 32.96 -20.29 43.90
N PHE A 554 32.44 -19.92 42.73
CA PHE A 554 33.26 -19.60 41.55
C PHE A 554 34.21 -18.43 41.85
N ILE A 555 33.72 -17.33 42.42
CA ILE A 555 34.55 -16.17 42.76
C ILE A 555 35.68 -16.56 43.73
N ALA A 556 35.36 -17.33 44.77
CA ALA A 556 36.32 -17.75 45.79
C ALA A 556 37.39 -18.70 45.24
N SER A 557 36.99 -19.65 44.37
CA SER A 557 37.89 -20.65 43.78
C SER A 557 38.70 -20.13 42.59
N ASN A 558 38.28 -19.03 41.96
CA ASN A 558 38.89 -18.49 40.75
C ASN A 558 39.23 -16.98 40.84
N PRO A 559 40.14 -16.57 41.73
CA PRO A 559 40.41 -15.15 41.99
C PRO A 559 40.88 -14.36 40.75
N TYR A 560 41.59 -15.01 39.82
CA TYR A 560 41.98 -14.37 38.56
C TYR A 560 40.76 -14.10 37.63
N TYR A 561 39.90 -15.09 37.43
CA TYR A 561 38.73 -14.98 36.56
C TYR A 561 37.60 -14.16 37.17
N ALA A 562 37.54 -14.05 38.51
CA ALA A 562 36.62 -13.16 39.21
C ALA A 562 36.75 -11.70 38.75
N LEU A 563 37.93 -11.26 38.30
CA LEU A 563 38.16 -9.93 37.75
C LEU A 563 37.35 -9.64 36.47
N TYR A 564 36.87 -10.68 35.77
CA TYR A 564 36.02 -10.51 34.58
C TYR A 564 34.58 -10.13 34.99
N TYR A 565 34.15 -10.49 36.19
CA TYR A 565 32.81 -10.29 36.72
C TYR A 565 32.73 -8.97 37.52
N ARG A 566 33.15 -7.88 36.88
CA ARG A 566 33.19 -6.53 37.47
C ARG A 566 32.21 -5.58 36.81
N ASP A 567 31.75 -4.59 37.56
CA ASP A 567 31.00 -3.46 37.01
C ASP A 567 31.87 -2.63 36.07
N GLY A 568 31.25 -1.88 35.16
CA GLY A 568 31.99 -1.01 34.24
C GLY A 568 31.15 0.08 33.58
N THR A 569 31.81 1.18 33.26
CA THR A 569 31.31 2.26 32.44
C THR A 569 31.90 2.14 31.05
N ILE A 570 31.03 1.88 30.07
CA ILE A 570 31.38 1.75 28.66
C ILE A 570 31.07 3.08 27.99
N SER A 571 32.11 3.80 27.56
CA SER A 571 31.98 4.93 26.65
C SER A 571 32.63 4.52 25.33
N ALA A 572 31.84 4.44 24.26
CA ALA A 572 32.26 3.79 23.02
C ALA A 572 31.84 4.52 21.75
N ILE A 573 32.71 4.48 20.74
CA ILE A 573 32.41 4.88 19.36
C ILE A 573 32.39 3.62 18.50
N SER A 574 31.31 3.44 17.72
CA SER A 574 31.09 2.24 16.92
C SER A 574 30.72 2.56 15.46
N PRO A 575 31.68 2.78 14.55
CA PRO A 575 31.40 2.82 13.11
C PRO A 575 30.90 1.47 12.58
N THR A 576 29.95 1.52 11.66
CA THR A 576 29.43 0.37 10.92
C THR A 576 29.34 0.71 9.45
N ILE A 577 29.79 -0.20 8.59
CA ILE A 577 29.57 -0.13 7.14
C ILE A 577 28.87 -1.41 6.70
N TYR A 578 27.91 -1.28 5.80
CA TYR A 578 27.23 -2.42 5.23
C TYR A 578 26.95 -2.26 3.74
N TYR A 579 26.91 -3.40 3.06
CA TYR A 579 26.40 -3.55 1.70
C TYR A 579 25.23 -4.53 1.75
N SER A 580 24.08 -4.21 1.15
CA SER A 580 22.94 -5.13 1.09
C SER A 580 22.21 -5.09 -0.24
N THR A 581 22.04 -6.26 -0.85
CA THR A 581 21.22 -6.53 -2.05
C THR A 581 20.09 -7.50 -1.77
N VAL A 582 19.81 -7.78 -0.49
CA VAL A 582 18.75 -8.72 -0.07
C VAL A 582 17.40 -8.20 -0.55
N ASP A 583 16.66 -9.05 -1.25
CA ASP A 583 15.43 -8.71 -1.96
C ASP A 583 14.22 -8.43 -1.06
N SER A 584 14.14 -9.12 0.08
CA SER A 584 13.05 -8.98 1.05
C SER A 584 13.59 -9.13 2.47
N PRO A 585 13.25 -8.24 3.41
CA PRO A 585 13.68 -8.36 4.80
C PRO A 585 12.98 -9.50 5.56
N LEU A 586 11.76 -9.88 5.14
CA LEU A 586 10.92 -10.85 5.86
C LEU A 586 10.97 -12.25 5.25
N PHE A 587 11.03 -12.32 3.92
CA PHE A 587 11.17 -13.58 3.19
C PHE A 587 12.30 -13.48 2.16
N PRO A 588 13.56 -13.33 2.60
CA PRO A 588 14.70 -13.27 1.70
C PRO A 588 14.72 -14.46 0.76
N SER A 589 15.01 -14.22 -0.52
CA SER A 589 15.18 -15.30 -1.50
C SER A 589 16.36 -15.15 -2.43
N SER A 590 16.93 -13.96 -2.48
CA SER A 590 18.12 -13.68 -3.26
C SER A 590 18.87 -12.47 -2.70
N GLY A 591 20.16 -12.39 -3.02
CA GLY A 591 21.01 -11.26 -2.66
C GLY A 591 22.06 -11.62 -1.61
N SER A 592 22.89 -10.63 -1.29
CA SER A 592 23.95 -10.74 -0.28
C SER A 592 23.91 -9.55 0.66
N ARG A 593 24.34 -9.75 1.91
CA ARG A 593 24.65 -8.68 2.87
C ARG A 593 26.05 -8.90 3.45
N TYR A 594 26.84 -7.82 3.50
CA TYR A 594 28.11 -7.74 4.20
C TYR A 594 27.97 -6.63 5.25
N LEU A 595 28.34 -6.90 6.49
CA LEU A 595 28.33 -5.91 7.56
C LEU A 595 29.63 -6.01 8.33
N PHE A 596 30.29 -4.87 8.50
CA PHE A 596 31.45 -4.73 9.36
C PHE A 596 31.16 -3.66 10.41
N ASN A 597 31.31 -4.04 11.67
CA ASN A 597 31.17 -3.16 12.83
C ASN A 597 32.49 -3.19 13.61
N TYR A 598 32.94 -2.02 14.02
CA TYR A 598 34.08 -1.86 14.89
C TYR A 598 33.66 -0.99 16.07
N LYS A 599 33.97 -1.40 17.29
CA LYS A 599 33.70 -0.71 18.55
C LYS A 599 35.04 -0.41 19.21
N TYR A 600 35.27 0.86 19.49
CA TYR A 600 36.35 1.33 20.36
C TYR A 600 35.72 1.89 21.63
N SER A 601 36.14 1.42 22.81
CA SER A 601 35.65 1.95 24.08
C SER A 601 36.76 2.24 25.07
N GLY A 602 36.47 3.16 25.99
CA GLY A 602 37.40 3.59 27.04
C GLY A 602 38.45 4.58 26.53
N GLY A 603 39.64 4.59 27.15
CA GLY A 603 40.73 5.50 26.81
C GLY A 603 40.30 6.97 26.87
N PHE A 604 40.48 7.71 25.76
CA PHE A 604 40.11 9.13 25.68
C PHE A 604 38.60 9.39 25.77
N LEU A 605 37.76 8.35 25.70
CA LEU A 605 36.30 8.45 25.82
C LEU A 605 35.81 8.44 27.28
N GLY A 606 36.69 8.22 28.27
CA GLY A 606 36.38 8.35 29.70
C GLY A 606 35.68 7.17 30.37
N GLY A 607 35.45 6.06 29.65
CA GLY A 607 34.97 4.79 30.24
C GLY A 607 36.11 3.93 30.81
N ASN A 608 35.81 3.02 31.74
CA ASN A 608 36.79 2.11 32.34
C ASN A 608 36.86 0.73 31.67
N VAL A 609 36.06 0.50 30.63
CA VAL A 609 36.13 -0.70 29.78
C VAL A 609 36.88 -0.36 28.49
N ASN A 610 38.16 -0.70 28.46
CA ASN A 610 39.09 -0.39 27.37
C ASN A 610 39.18 -1.55 26.37
N LEU A 611 38.52 -1.44 25.21
CA LEU A 611 38.58 -2.50 24.20
C LEU A 611 38.50 -2.00 22.75
N HIS A 612 39.05 -2.82 21.87
CA HIS A 612 38.79 -2.86 20.44
C HIS A 612 37.95 -4.11 20.17
N LYS A 613 36.76 -3.98 19.58
CA LYS A 613 35.88 -5.11 19.26
C LYS A 613 35.39 -5.02 17.83
N THR A 614 35.46 -6.12 17.10
CA THR A 614 35.08 -6.22 15.69
C THR A 614 34.00 -7.27 15.51
N ARG A 615 33.08 -7.01 14.57
CA ARG A 615 32.10 -7.98 14.12
C ARG A 615 31.97 -7.89 12.60
N PHE A 616 32.23 -9.00 11.93
CA PHE A 616 31.97 -9.20 10.52
C PHE A 616 30.81 -10.17 10.34
N GLN A 617 29.86 -9.83 9.49
CA GLN A 617 28.73 -10.69 9.11
C GLN A 617 28.64 -10.76 7.59
N PHE A 618 28.63 -11.97 7.06
CA PHE A 618 28.32 -12.30 5.68
C PHE A 618 27.02 -13.08 5.64
N LEU A 619 26.10 -12.68 4.77
CA LEU A 619 24.82 -13.35 4.53
C LEU A 619 24.59 -13.47 3.03
N LYS A 620 24.19 -14.65 2.56
CA LYS A 620 23.91 -14.93 1.14
C LYS A 620 22.64 -15.75 0.99
N PHE A 621 21.75 -15.32 0.10
CA PHE A 621 20.58 -16.10 -0.32
C PHE A 621 20.70 -16.47 -1.80
N ILE A 622 20.54 -17.76 -2.09
CA ILE A 622 20.70 -18.35 -3.43
C ILE A 622 19.37 -19.04 -3.82
N PRO A 623 18.64 -18.55 -4.83
CA PRO A 623 17.44 -19.22 -5.30
C PRO A 623 17.82 -20.42 -6.18
N LEU A 624 17.57 -21.65 -5.71
CA LEU A 624 17.95 -22.87 -6.42
C LEU A 624 16.92 -23.29 -7.50
N TRP A 625 15.62 -23.26 -7.17
CA TRP A 625 14.55 -23.61 -8.11
C TRP A 625 13.49 -22.51 -8.21
N LYS A 626 13.64 -21.59 -9.18
CA LYS A 626 12.77 -20.39 -9.31
C LYS A 626 11.27 -20.70 -9.38
N HIS A 627 10.87 -21.83 -9.97
CA HIS A 627 9.46 -22.24 -10.05
C HIS A 627 8.92 -22.79 -8.72
N ARG A 628 9.76 -23.46 -7.91
CA ARG A 628 9.39 -24.02 -6.61
C ARG A 628 9.77 -23.14 -5.41
N ARG A 629 10.52 -22.06 -5.66
CA ARG A 629 10.88 -21.01 -4.69
C ARG A 629 11.75 -21.47 -3.52
N HIS A 630 12.52 -22.55 -3.70
CA HIS A 630 13.51 -23.03 -2.74
C HIS A 630 14.67 -22.03 -2.61
N VAL A 631 15.22 -21.89 -1.41
CA VAL A 631 16.29 -20.94 -1.09
C VAL A 631 17.37 -21.66 -0.30
N PHE A 632 18.62 -21.50 -0.69
CA PHE A 632 19.78 -21.84 0.12
C PHE A 632 20.35 -20.56 0.75
N ALA A 633 20.53 -20.56 2.05
CA ALA A 633 21.05 -19.43 2.80
C ALA A 633 22.36 -19.80 3.51
N ILE A 634 23.31 -18.86 3.50
CA ILE A 634 24.62 -18.98 4.15
C ILE A 634 24.78 -17.76 5.04
N GLN A 635 25.07 -17.96 6.32
CA GLN A 635 25.48 -16.90 7.24
C GLN A 635 26.81 -17.26 7.88
N LEU A 636 27.78 -16.36 7.78
CA LEU A 636 29.04 -16.43 8.53
C LEU A 636 29.13 -15.19 9.42
N VAL A 637 29.41 -15.41 10.70
CA VAL A 637 29.71 -14.33 11.65
C VAL A 637 31.07 -14.61 12.27
N HIS A 638 31.94 -13.60 12.26
CA HIS A 638 33.22 -13.62 12.93
C HIS A 638 33.32 -12.41 13.86
N GLN A 639 33.80 -12.61 15.08
CA GLN A 639 33.91 -11.59 16.10
C GLN A 639 35.24 -11.73 16.85
N ALA A 640 35.85 -10.61 17.17
CA ALA A 640 37.09 -10.58 17.94
C ALA A 640 37.11 -9.34 18.83
N LEU A 641 37.70 -9.46 20.01
CA LEU A 641 37.96 -8.36 20.91
C LEU A 641 39.40 -8.41 21.44
N ILE A 642 39.95 -7.24 21.70
CA ILE A 642 41.28 -7.04 22.30
C ILE A 642 41.13 -5.93 23.32
N SER A 643 41.53 -6.18 24.57
CA SER A 643 41.57 -5.16 25.61
C SER A 643 42.90 -4.39 25.58
N PHE A 644 42.90 -3.16 26.08
CA PHE A 644 44.11 -2.34 26.19
C PHE A 644 44.16 -1.60 27.54
N GLY A 645 45.29 -0.99 27.86
CA GLY A 645 45.45 -0.26 29.13
C GLY A 645 45.55 -1.16 30.37
N GLY A 646 46.07 -2.38 30.21
CA GLY A 646 46.41 -3.29 31.32
C GLY A 646 45.21 -3.93 32.03
N GLN A 647 44.01 -3.84 31.47
CA GLN A 647 42.81 -4.44 32.04
C GLN A 647 42.21 -5.51 31.13
N GLU A 648 41.71 -6.58 31.74
CA GLU A 648 41.01 -7.64 31.01
C GLU A 648 39.58 -7.24 30.62
N ALA A 649 39.07 -7.89 29.56
CA ALA A 649 37.70 -7.69 29.11
C ALA A 649 36.72 -8.23 30.15
N PRO A 650 35.73 -7.42 30.59
CA PRO A 650 34.64 -7.93 31.42
C PRO A 650 33.86 -9.05 30.72
N ILE A 651 33.30 -9.98 31.49
CA ILE A 651 32.60 -11.16 30.98
C ILE A 651 31.45 -10.81 30.04
N TYR A 652 30.75 -9.71 30.29
CA TYR A 652 29.64 -9.23 29.44
C TYR A 652 30.07 -8.67 28.08
N GLU A 653 31.37 -8.47 27.85
CA GLU A 653 31.91 -8.15 26.52
C GLU A 653 32.47 -9.36 25.79
N LYS A 654 32.72 -10.47 26.50
CA LYS A 654 33.24 -11.71 25.94
C LYS A 654 32.18 -12.46 25.14
N PHE A 655 32.63 -13.36 24.27
CA PHE A 655 31.77 -14.12 23.37
C PHE A 655 31.34 -15.44 23.98
N LEU A 656 30.02 -15.65 24.01
CA LEU A 656 29.34 -16.87 24.44
C LEU A 656 28.38 -17.29 23.32
N LEU A 657 28.56 -18.48 22.77
CA LEU A 657 27.74 -19.02 21.68
C LEU A 657 26.76 -20.10 22.17
N GLY A 658 25.90 -20.57 21.28
CA GLY A 658 24.78 -21.46 21.55
C GLY A 658 23.43 -20.75 21.43
N GLY A 659 22.36 -21.51 21.23
CA GLY A 659 21.00 -21.02 21.04
C GLY A 659 20.59 -20.80 19.58
N GLU A 660 19.34 -20.37 19.40
CA GLU A 660 18.65 -20.30 18.12
C GLU A 660 19.19 -19.27 17.11
N ASN A 661 20.11 -18.39 17.56
CA ASN A 661 20.74 -17.32 16.76
C ASN A 661 22.23 -17.57 16.47
N SER A 662 22.81 -18.67 16.97
CA SER A 662 24.19 -19.05 16.65
C SER A 662 24.24 -20.53 16.24
N ILE A 663 24.56 -21.45 17.15
CA ILE A 663 24.57 -22.89 16.85
C ILE A 663 23.32 -23.49 17.47
N ARG A 664 22.30 -23.74 16.62
CA ARG A 664 21.04 -24.34 17.06
C ARG A 664 21.34 -25.69 17.72
N GLY A 665 20.48 -26.09 18.63
CA GLY A 665 20.60 -27.35 19.35
C GLY A 665 21.35 -27.24 20.69
N PHE A 666 22.39 -26.41 20.78
CA PHE A 666 23.03 -26.11 22.06
C PHE A 666 22.30 -25.01 22.83
N ASP A 667 22.35 -25.07 24.16
CA ASP A 667 21.76 -24.05 25.03
C ASP A 667 22.44 -22.70 24.85
N ILE A 668 21.67 -21.63 25.05
CA ILE A 668 22.19 -20.25 24.93
C ILE A 668 23.42 -20.07 25.84
N TYR A 669 24.45 -19.44 25.29
CA TYR A 669 25.68 -19.07 26.00
C TYR A 669 26.53 -20.23 26.56
N ARG A 670 26.26 -21.50 26.17
CA ARG A 670 27.00 -22.66 26.69
C ARG A 670 28.32 -22.96 25.96
N ILE A 671 28.44 -22.55 24.71
CA ILE A 671 29.66 -22.73 23.91
C ILE A 671 30.60 -21.56 24.18
N SER A 672 31.60 -21.81 25.02
CA SER A 672 32.57 -20.84 25.51
C SER A 672 33.84 -21.56 25.94
N PRO A 673 35.02 -20.89 25.90
CA PRO A 673 36.18 -21.32 26.66
C PRO A 673 35.84 -21.49 28.14
N ARG A 674 36.49 -22.48 28.76
CA ARG A 674 36.35 -22.85 30.17
C ARG A 674 37.72 -23.01 30.82
N ASN A 675 37.81 -22.76 32.12
CA ASN A 675 39.04 -23.04 32.90
C ASN A 675 39.20 -24.55 33.18
N ALA A 676 40.26 -24.93 33.89
CA ALA A 676 40.52 -26.31 34.29
C ALA A 676 39.43 -26.93 35.20
N ASN A 677 38.66 -26.11 35.90
CA ASN A 677 37.55 -26.54 36.77
C ASN A 677 36.22 -26.67 36.01
N GLY A 678 36.20 -26.34 34.71
CA GLY A 678 35.00 -26.38 33.87
C GLY A 678 34.13 -25.12 33.90
N ASP A 679 34.57 -24.05 34.58
CA ASP A 679 33.85 -22.79 34.70
C ASP A 679 33.94 -21.92 33.45
N VAL A 680 32.91 -21.11 33.19
CA VAL A 680 32.85 -20.24 32.00
C VAL A 680 33.73 -19.00 32.17
N ILE A 681 34.68 -18.82 31.24
CA ILE A 681 35.59 -17.65 31.22
C ILE A 681 35.33 -16.69 30.05
N GLY A 682 34.54 -17.11 29.05
CA GLY A 682 34.19 -16.32 27.86
C GLY A 682 35.30 -16.23 26.82
N GLY A 683 34.93 -16.13 25.54
CA GLY A 683 35.90 -16.04 24.44
C GLY A 683 36.27 -14.60 24.04
N ASN A 684 37.50 -14.41 23.59
CA ASN A 684 37.97 -13.16 22.98
C ASN A 684 37.83 -13.18 21.45
N LYS A 685 37.65 -14.37 20.87
CA LYS A 685 37.39 -14.57 19.44
C LYS A 685 36.27 -15.59 19.28
N ALA A 686 35.39 -15.41 18.31
CA ALA A 686 34.33 -16.36 18.03
C ALA A 686 33.95 -16.34 16.56
N PHE A 687 33.54 -17.50 16.04
CA PHE A 687 32.88 -17.56 14.74
C PHE A 687 31.75 -18.58 14.74
N HIS A 688 30.77 -18.37 13.88
CA HIS A 688 29.80 -19.39 13.52
C HIS A 688 29.38 -19.27 12.05
N LEU A 689 29.08 -20.42 11.45
CA LEU A 689 28.57 -20.60 10.11
C LEU A 689 27.22 -21.32 10.20
N ASN A 690 26.18 -20.74 9.62
CA ASN A 690 24.86 -21.35 9.46
C ASN A 690 24.59 -21.59 7.98
N LEU A 691 24.25 -22.82 7.65
CA LEU A 691 23.76 -23.22 6.34
C LEU A 691 22.29 -23.60 6.48
N GLU A 692 21.42 -23.01 5.67
CA GLU A 692 19.99 -23.35 5.64
C GLU A 692 19.54 -23.67 4.22
N TYR A 693 18.76 -24.74 4.07
CA TYR A 693 18.02 -25.04 2.87
C TYR A 693 16.51 -24.98 3.15
N ALA A 694 15.90 -23.87 2.73
CA ALA A 694 14.49 -23.57 2.97
C ALA A 694 13.60 -24.07 1.82
N ILE A 695 12.64 -24.91 2.19
CA ILE A 695 11.64 -25.54 1.32
C ILE A 695 10.27 -24.95 1.69
N PRO A 696 9.69 -24.07 0.85
CA PRO A 696 8.35 -23.55 1.11
C PRO A 696 7.30 -24.65 0.89
N LEU A 697 6.48 -24.90 1.90
CA LEU A 697 5.40 -25.89 1.86
C LEU A 697 4.09 -25.31 1.30
N ASP A 698 3.99 -23.98 1.26
CA ASP A 698 2.89 -23.25 0.67
C ASP A 698 3.38 -22.18 -0.33
N ARG A 699 2.47 -21.70 -1.18
CA ARG A 699 2.82 -20.72 -2.23
C ARG A 699 3.23 -19.36 -1.64
N GLN A 700 2.72 -18.99 -0.47
CA GLN A 700 2.98 -17.70 0.18
C GLN A 700 4.20 -17.73 1.11
N ARG A 701 4.84 -18.91 1.30
CA ARG A 701 5.94 -19.14 2.24
C ARG A 701 5.57 -18.88 3.71
N HIS A 702 4.28 -18.95 4.04
CA HIS A 702 3.84 -18.90 5.42
C HIS A 702 4.23 -20.15 6.20
N LEU A 703 4.46 -21.27 5.51
CA LEU A 703 4.94 -22.51 6.07
C LEU A 703 6.17 -22.96 5.29
N SER A 704 7.30 -23.14 5.98
CA SER A 704 8.53 -23.64 5.37
C SER A 704 9.17 -24.72 6.25
N ALA A 705 9.68 -25.77 5.61
CA ALA A 705 10.60 -26.71 6.23
C ALA A 705 12.03 -26.27 5.89
N VAL A 706 12.94 -26.27 6.86
CA VAL A 706 14.32 -25.81 6.70
C VAL A 706 15.25 -26.90 7.20
N LEU A 707 16.07 -27.44 6.30
CA LEU A 707 17.21 -28.25 6.71
C LEU A 707 18.34 -27.32 7.08
N PHE A 708 19.00 -27.55 8.21
CA PHE A 708 20.11 -26.70 8.64
C PHE A 708 21.34 -27.48 9.07
N TYR A 709 22.49 -26.81 8.94
CA TYR A 709 23.77 -27.22 9.48
C TYR A 709 24.47 -25.99 10.06
N ASP A 710 24.72 -26.01 11.37
CA ASP A 710 25.35 -24.93 12.11
C ASP A 710 26.68 -25.42 12.66
N VAL A 711 27.71 -24.57 12.61
CA VAL A 711 29.04 -24.89 13.15
C VAL A 711 29.71 -23.64 13.68
N GLY A 712 30.45 -23.74 14.78
CA GLY A 712 31.22 -22.63 15.30
C GLY A 712 31.85 -22.93 16.65
N ASN A 713 32.61 -21.95 17.15
CA ASN A 713 33.17 -22.00 18.49
C ASN A 713 33.61 -20.59 18.94
N ALA A 714 33.86 -20.47 20.24
CA ALA A 714 34.52 -19.33 20.87
C ALA A 714 35.88 -19.77 21.44
N TYR A 715 36.87 -18.88 21.37
CA TYR A 715 38.27 -19.14 21.71
C TYR A 715 38.79 -18.02 22.61
N ASP A 716 39.68 -18.36 23.52
CA ASP A 716 40.26 -17.40 24.45
C ASP A 716 41.39 -16.57 23.79
N TYR A 717 41.95 -15.63 24.54
CA TYR A 717 43.13 -14.90 24.15
C TYR A 717 44.31 -15.85 23.91
N GLY A 718 45.10 -15.61 22.86
CA GLY A 718 46.23 -16.49 22.48
C GLY A 718 45.85 -17.78 21.75
N GLU A 719 44.63 -18.30 21.91
CA GLU A 719 44.20 -19.52 21.19
C GLU A 719 43.97 -19.25 19.69
N PRO A 720 44.55 -20.04 18.77
CA PRO A 720 44.27 -19.93 17.35
C PRO A 720 42.87 -20.48 17.03
N ILE A 721 42.19 -19.88 16.06
CA ILE A 721 40.93 -20.42 15.54
C ILE A 721 41.23 -21.77 14.88
N SER A 722 40.65 -22.84 15.39
CA SER A 722 40.85 -24.21 14.90
C SER A 722 39.53 -24.81 14.43
N LEU A 723 39.47 -25.19 13.14
CA LEU A 723 38.31 -25.88 12.56
C LEU A 723 38.16 -27.33 13.04
N ASN A 724 39.20 -27.91 13.64
CA ASN A 724 39.17 -29.27 14.17
C ASN A 724 38.45 -29.35 15.53
N ASN A 725 38.39 -28.24 16.27
CA ASN A 725 37.77 -28.16 17.59
C ASN A 725 36.56 -27.22 17.55
N VAL A 726 35.53 -27.61 16.80
CA VAL A 726 34.27 -26.85 16.65
C VAL A 726 33.09 -27.64 17.19
N TYR A 727 32.06 -26.92 17.62
CA TYR A 727 30.75 -27.49 17.89
C TYR A 727 29.92 -27.40 16.62
N SER A 728 29.16 -28.45 16.31
CA SER A 728 28.26 -28.46 15.17
C SER A 728 26.90 -29.03 15.56
N SER A 729 25.89 -28.64 14.82
CA SER A 729 24.53 -29.16 14.94
C SER A 729 23.88 -29.21 13.58
N MET A 730 23.01 -30.20 13.37
CA MET A 730 22.25 -30.33 12.14
C MET A 730 20.82 -30.74 12.45
N GLY A 731 19.88 -30.36 11.58
CA GLY A 731 18.50 -30.70 11.87
C GLY A 731 17.47 -30.16 10.91
N LEU A 732 16.23 -30.22 11.38
CA LEU A 732 15.04 -29.78 10.68
C LEU A 732 14.34 -28.70 11.50
N GLU A 733 14.01 -27.59 10.85
CA GLU A 733 13.25 -26.50 11.43
C GLU A 733 11.95 -26.28 10.64
N PHE A 734 10.81 -26.24 11.34
CA PHE A 734 9.55 -25.79 10.75
C PHE A 734 9.30 -24.33 11.10
N LYS A 735 9.26 -23.46 10.07
CA LYS A 735 8.96 -22.03 10.16
C LYS A 735 7.49 -21.79 9.80
N ILE A 736 6.71 -21.29 10.75
CA ILE A 736 5.29 -20.94 10.59
C ILE A 736 5.15 -19.42 10.77
N PHE A 737 4.99 -18.69 9.67
CA PHE A 737 4.75 -17.26 9.70
C PHE A 737 3.26 -16.96 9.86
N VAL A 738 2.93 -16.15 10.87
CA VAL A 738 1.56 -15.71 11.13
C VAL A 738 1.41 -14.25 10.67
N PRO A 739 0.70 -13.99 9.55
CA PRO A 739 0.64 -12.65 8.96
C PRO A 739 0.12 -11.55 9.87
N MET A 740 -0.82 -11.87 10.78
CA MET A 740 -1.37 -10.88 11.71
C MET A 740 -0.35 -10.41 12.75
N LEU A 741 0.62 -11.27 13.11
CA LEU A 741 1.65 -10.97 14.11
C LEU A 741 2.96 -10.50 13.47
N ASN A 742 3.11 -10.68 12.15
CA ASN A 742 4.32 -10.38 11.41
C ASN A 742 5.60 -11.04 12.00
N LEU A 743 5.44 -12.21 12.61
CA LEU A 743 6.49 -12.98 13.27
C LEU A 743 6.41 -14.46 12.84
N PRO A 744 7.55 -15.13 12.61
CA PRO A 744 7.59 -16.57 12.41
C PRO A 744 7.77 -17.31 13.74
N PHE A 745 7.01 -18.39 13.91
CA PHE A 745 7.21 -19.41 14.92
C PHE A 745 8.14 -20.49 14.36
N ARG A 746 9.11 -20.92 15.17
CA ARG A 746 10.18 -21.83 14.76
C ARG A 746 10.15 -23.04 15.67
N LEU A 747 9.95 -24.22 15.10
CA LEU A 747 10.08 -25.52 15.77
C LEU A 747 11.37 -26.16 15.28
N ILE A 748 12.39 -26.20 16.13
CA ILE A 748 13.75 -26.59 15.78
C ILE A 748 14.02 -27.96 16.39
N PHE A 749 14.28 -28.96 15.54
CA PHE A 749 14.70 -30.29 15.93
C PHE A 749 16.15 -30.44 15.50
N ALA A 750 17.06 -30.55 16.47
CA ALA A 750 18.50 -30.52 16.22
C ALA A 750 19.19 -31.78 16.76
N TYR A 751 20.23 -32.20 16.08
CA TYR A 751 21.14 -33.27 16.46
C TYR A 751 22.56 -32.70 16.56
N ASN A 752 23.20 -32.89 17.70
CA ASN A 752 24.53 -32.39 18.03
C ASN A 752 25.53 -33.55 17.97
N PRO A 753 26.38 -33.69 16.92
CA PRO A 753 27.32 -34.81 16.82
C PRO A 753 28.32 -34.87 17.98
N ARG A 754 28.71 -33.70 18.50
CA ARG A 754 29.53 -33.56 19.71
C ARG A 754 28.68 -32.95 20.83
N LYS A 755 28.69 -33.59 21.99
CA LYS A 755 28.05 -33.09 23.22
C LYS A 755 28.95 -32.10 23.96
N LEU A 756 28.35 -31.20 24.72
CA LEU A 756 29.05 -30.51 25.80
C LEU A 756 29.23 -31.48 26.98
N GLU A 757 30.26 -31.26 27.82
CA GLU A 757 30.68 -32.20 28.89
C GLU A 757 29.60 -32.52 29.95
N ASN A 758 28.44 -31.87 29.93
CA ASN A 758 27.31 -32.10 30.84
C ASN A 758 25.95 -32.33 30.13
N GLU A 759 25.95 -32.59 28.82
CA GLU A 759 24.72 -32.88 28.06
C GLU A 759 24.53 -34.39 27.83
N ASN A 760 23.38 -34.94 28.26
CA ASN A 760 23.10 -36.38 28.20
C ASN A 760 22.60 -36.85 26.81
N ASP A 761 21.99 -35.98 26.02
CA ASP A 761 21.37 -36.32 24.73
C ASP A 761 22.04 -35.58 23.56
N HIS A 762 22.12 -36.26 22.41
CA HIS A 762 22.51 -35.62 21.16
C HIS A 762 21.34 -34.86 20.52
N PHE A 763 20.10 -35.22 20.85
CA PHE A 763 18.91 -34.58 20.30
C PHE A 763 18.43 -33.44 21.18
N SER A 764 17.95 -32.39 20.54
CA SER A 764 17.31 -31.26 21.22
C SER A 764 16.14 -30.73 20.42
N PHE A 765 15.12 -30.28 21.15
CA PHE A 765 13.97 -29.60 20.62
C PHE A 765 13.91 -28.18 21.18
N ARG A 766 13.73 -27.18 20.30
CA ARG A 766 13.57 -25.78 20.70
C ARG A 766 12.39 -25.15 20.00
N PHE A 767 11.67 -24.32 20.74
CA PHE A 767 10.67 -23.41 20.21
C PHE A 767 11.21 -21.98 20.31
N ALA A 768 11.12 -21.24 19.21
CA ALA A 768 11.52 -19.83 19.18
C ALA A 768 10.53 -19.00 18.36
N VAL A 769 10.34 -17.75 18.76
CA VAL A 769 9.52 -16.77 18.04
C VAL A 769 10.43 -15.66 17.50
N GLY A 770 10.29 -15.33 16.23
CA GLY A 770 11.10 -14.31 15.56
C GLY A 770 11.92 -14.87 14.40
N PRO A 771 12.47 -14.00 13.52
CA PRO A 771 13.23 -14.43 12.36
C PRO A 771 14.50 -15.19 12.75
N SER A 772 14.95 -16.11 11.89
CA SER A 772 16.18 -16.89 12.11
C SER A 772 17.46 -16.07 11.98
N PHE A 773 17.42 -14.96 11.24
CA PHE A 773 18.57 -14.14 10.89
C PHE A 773 18.21 -12.64 10.97
N GLN A 774 18.95 -11.86 11.76
CA GLN A 774 18.91 -10.38 11.72
C GLN A 774 20.30 -9.76 11.49
#